data_AF-A0A845AVC3-F1
#
_entry.id   AF-A0A845AVC3-F1
#
_cell.length_a   1.000
_cell.length_b   1.000
_cell.length_c   1.000
_cell.angle_alpha   90.00
_cell.angle_beta   90.00
_cell.angle_gamma   90.00
#
_symmetry.space_group_name_H-M   'P 1'
#
loop_
_entity.id
_entity.type
_entity.pdbx_description
1 polymer ?
#
loop_
_entity_poly.entity_id
_entity_poly.type
_entity_poly.pdbx_seq_one_letter_code
_entity_poly.pdbx_strand_id
1 'polypeptide(L)'
;MAFWLARQRNGQDHDYIQRFDPRFWTVNFPRPMMASVVSTGPASLRVDCEFHNAGELAGLIWASTDTLDHPLAGYGEDHNYEHTTLRFRWVSDGVIPLDAVHGPTLTIEGRDANGDVRAWYVRLCNYATGTPENAQIVLPFSALQSGFTLPGEKVYPSDIDRMFISLVPTGYDPGSTAPLASRINGWVELTDITCEGERAMLEIGDVLMAPHGEQIATAYDDAFNQTPARLLRNIRALGYRGRIIHYLGMSHFFRLTDVAGSLKVSEDGALCEPAIAWHRSFFEQSRALGFDIIASLSYELFAEHCPEEWQQRAYDGTPARTGWVPPSALLSPANSDAMGYLHAVATEFVVLMESAGLPVLFQIGEPWWWVIPTTRAPCLYDDAARAALGGDPPVIADMRDLHDPARLDLLDAAGTILAQSTIDLANAVRTAASSSAEILLLAFTPTILDPDMPELKRANLPVEWAWPTFDRLQLEDYDWLTGGATALRRAAYQEVVARLGYPIGRQDYLSGFVLLAEDADTFWPPIDAALSEAKARGITQRFVWALPQISRDGYTRLAPSQEDKVQAFDDVIYPLALGRDAGVSPEFSTNVAVTASGHERRNSLWSDARLRYDVGPGLRSEDELGILIRFFRARRGAARGFRLPDPFDFSSNGMTGTPGPNDQRIGTGDGLQADFALIKNYGDGDDPQVRPITRPRTETVRVSIDGAETQDWAMADGGVITFGSPPASGAAIRAGYMFDVPVRFAEDRLDVTGAAFAAGEAPSVPLVEVRERT
;
A
#
# COMPACT_ATOMS: atom_id res chain seq x y z
N MET A 1 -14.83 11.95 2.58
CA MET A 1 -13.87 10.87 2.91
C MET A 1 -12.65 11.05 2.02
N ALA A 2 -11.44 10.77 2.50
CA ALA A 2 -10.20 10.97 1.72
C ALA A 2 -9.88 9.74 0.84
N PHE A 3 -10.38 8.57 1.24
CA PHE A 3 -10.26 7.32 0.50
C PHE A 3 -11.50 6.44 0.73
N TRP A 4 -11.55 5.31 0.02
CA TRP A 4 -12.56 4.26 0.11
C TRP A 4 -11.92 2.89 -0.11
N LEU A 5 -12.45 1.83 0.52
CA LEU A 5 -12.08 0.43 0.25
C LEU A 5 -13.15 -0.22 -0.64
N ALA A 6 -12.94 -0.19 -1.95
CA ALA A 6 -13.86 -0.69 -2.95
C ALA A 6 -13.85 -2.22 -2.99
N ARG A 7 -14.89 -2.85 -2.44
CA ARG A 7 -15.04 -4.32 -2.50
C ARG A 7 -15.60 -4.83 -3.83
N GLN A 8 -16.35 -3.98 -4.54
CA GLN A 8 -16.94 -4.26 -5.85
C GLN A 8 -17.34 -2.95 -6.53
N ARG A 9 -17.65 -3.00 -7.83
CA ARG A 9 -18.35 -1.89 -8.52
C ARG A 9 -19.79 -1.79 -8.01
N ASN A 10 -20.23 -0.57 -7.73
CA ASN A 10 -21.60 -0.22 -7.33
C ASN A 10 -22.01 1.09 -8.04
N GLY A 11 -22.28 0.98 -9.34
CA GLY A 11 -22.70 2.10 -10.19
C GLY A 11 -21.58 2.90 -10.85
N GLN A 12 -20.31 2.48 -10.70
CA GLN A 12 -19.20 3.02 -11.49
C GLN A 12 -19.26 2.57 -12.95
N ASP A 13 -18.62 3.34 -13.83
CA ASP A 13 -18.57 3.10 -15.27
C ASP A 13 -17.89 1.76 -15.62
N HIS A 14 -18.36 1.16 -16.70
CA HIS A 14 -17.85 -0.09 -17.26
C HIS A 14 -17.79 0.01 -18.79
N ASP A 15 -16.95 -0.83 -19.38
CA ASP A 15 -16.84 -1.05 -20.82
C ASP A 15 -16.78 -2.57 -21.10
N TYR A 16 -16.43 -2.96 -22.32
CA TYR A 16 -16.29 -4.36 -22.72
C TYR A 16 -14.94 -4.63 -23.37
N ILE A 17 -14.32 -5.74 -22.97
CA ILE A 17 -13.14 -6.31 -23.64
C ILE A 17 -13.52 -7.58 -24.37
N GLN A 18 -12.74 -7.95 -25.38
CA GLN A 18 -12.80 -9.29 -25.92
C GLN A 18 -12.26 -10.27 -24.87
N ARG A 19 -12.96 -11.39 -24.63
CA ARG A 19 -12.46 -12.48 -23.82
C ARG A 19 -11.12 -12.95 -24.40
N PHE A 20 -10.18 -13.34 -23.55
CA PHE A 20 -8.78 -13.64 -23.91
C PHE A 20 -7.92 -12.44 -24.29
N ASP A 21 -8.30 -11.23 -23.88
CA ASP A 21 -7.50 -10.02 -24.04
C ASP A 21 -6.05 -10.24 -23.53
N PRO A 22 -5.03 -9.98 -24.38
CA PRO A 22 -3.63 -10.29 -24.07
C PRO A 22 -3.10 -9.73 -22.75
N ARG A 23 -3.68 -8.63 -22.25
CA ARG A 23 -3.23 -7.98 -21.01
C ARG A 23 -3.48 -8.85 -19.77
N PHE A 24 -4.51 -9.70 -19.78
CA PHE A 24 -5.01 -10.39 -18.59
C PHE A 24 -4.54 -11.83 -18.45
N TRP A 25 -3.81 -12.33 -19.45
CA TRP A 25 -3.10 -13.61 -19.31
C TRP A 25 -2.00 -13.50 -18.26
N THR A 26 -1.79 -14.60 -17.53
CA THR A 26 -0.74 -14.72 -16.52
C THR A 26 0.17 -15.90 -16.81
N VAL A 27 1.33 -15.95 -16.18
CA VAL A 27 2.23 -17.11 -16.22
C VAL A 27 2.49 -17.63 -14.81
N ASN A 28 2.57 -18.94 -14.64
CA ASN A 28 3.01 -19.55 -13.38
C ASN A 28 3.99 -20.69 -13.65
N PHE A 29 4.96 -20.88 -12.75
CA PHE A 29 6.05 -21.84 -12.92
C PHE A 29 6.70 -22.19 -11.56
N PRO A 30 7.33 -23.37 -11.42
CA PRO A 30 8.17 -23.68 -10.27
C PRO A 30 9.53 -22.98 -10.38
N ARG A 31 10.19 -22.66 -9.27
CA ARG A 31 11.63 -22.35 -9.28
C ARG A 31 12.42 -23.67 -9.42
N PRO A 32 13.64 -23.68 -9.99
CA PRO A 32 14.46 -22.53 -10.40
C PRO A 32 14.20 -21.98 -11.81
N MET A 33 13.29 -22.56 -12.61
CA MET A 33 12.93 -21.91 -13.89
C MET A 33 12.37 -20.51 -13.68
N MET A 34 12.50 -19.68 -14.71
CA MET A 34 11.91 -18.35 -14.78
C MET A 34 11.01 -18.25 -16.00
N ALA A 35 9.90 -17.52 -15.89
CA ALA A 35 9.11 -17.13 -17.03
C ALA A 35 8.46 -15.75 -16.82
N SER A 36 8.07 -15.12 -17.91
CA SER A 36 7.34 -13.86 -17.88
C SER A 36 6.37 -13.81 -19.05
N VAL A 37 5.33 -12.98 -18.93
CA VAL A 37 4.37 -12.74 -20.01
C VAL A 37 4.28 -11.24 -20.29
N VAL A 38 4.32 -10.88 -21.57
CA VAL A 38 4.17 -9.49 -22.01
C VAL A 38 3.14 -9.42 -23.14
N SER A 39 2.33 -8.38 -23.16
CA SER A 39 1.53 -8.04 -24.34
C SER A 39 2.44 -7.37 -25.37
N THR A 40 2.41 -7.87 -26.61
CA THR A 40 3.18 -7.31 -27.74
C THR A 40 2.30 -6.45 -28.66
N GLY A 41 0.98 -6.47 -28.43
CA GLY A 41 -0.02 -5.68 -29.14
C GLY A 41 -1.43 -5.93 -28.61
N PRO A 42 -2.46 -5.29 -29.19
CA PRO A 42 -3.85 -5.43 -28.74
C PRO A 42 -4.42 -6.85 -28.85
N ALA A 43 -3.88 -7.66 -29.76
CA ALA A 43 -4.29 -9.03 -30.03
C ALA A 43 -3.09 -10.00 -30.03
N SER A 44 -2.01 -9.64 -29.32
CA SER A 44 -0.82 -10.49 -29.23
C SER A 44 -0.10 -10.41 -27.90
N LEU A 45 0.47 -11.54 -27.49
CA LEU A 45 1.32 -11.68 -26.32
C LEU A 45 2.50 -12.60 -26.60
N ARG A 46 3.51 -12.50 -25.75
CA ARG A 46 4.69 -13.36 -25.74
C ARG A 46 4.97 -13.85 -24.33
N VAL A 47 5.38 -15.11 -24.24
CA VAL A 47 5.90 -15.74 -23.04
C VAL A 47 7.35 -16.11 -23.31
N ASP A 48 8.26 -15.67 -22.45
CA ASP A 48 9.66 -16.08 -22.45
C ASP A 48 9.91 -16.97 -21.22
N CYS A 49 10.69 -18.02 -21.39
CA CYS A 49 11.01 -19.03 -20.38
C CYS A 49 12.51 -19.32 -20.35
N GLU A 50 13.02 -19.62 -19.16
CA GLU A 50 14.38 -20.06 -18.90
C GLU A 50 14.34 -21.29 -17.99
N PHE A 51 14.78 -22.44 -18.51
CA PHE A 51 14.68 -23.75 -17.88
C PHE A 51 16.05 -24.28 -17.43
N HIS A 52 16.05 -24.96 -16.28
CA HIS A 52 17.20 -25.58 -15.64
C HIS A 52 17.04 -27.10 -15.44
N ASN A 53 15.83 -27.59 -15.15
CA ASN A 53 15.56 -28.99 -14.85
C ASN A 53 14.57 -29.62 -15.84
N ALA A 54 14.68 -30.94 -16.02
CA ALA A 54 13.91 -31.67 -17.01
C ALA A 54 12.41 -31.74 -16.71
N GLY A 55 11.97 -31.65 -15.45
CA GLY A 55 10.54 -31.68 -15.10
C GLY A 55 9.87 -30.31 -15.00
N GLU A 56 10.55 -29.24 -15.40
CA GLU A 56 10.03 -27.87 -15.31
C GLU A 56 8.97 -27.58 -16.37
N LEU A 57 7.95 -26.81 -15.97
CA LEU A 57 6.79 -26.44 -16.79
C LEU A 57 6.33 -25.04 -16.41
N ALA A 58 6.21 -24.17 -17.42
CA ALA A 58 5.46 -22.93 -17.32
C ALA A 58 4.01 -23.14 -17.82
N GLY A 59 3.07 -22.50 -17.14
CA GLY A 59 1.67 -22.45 -17.58
C GLY A 59 1.29 -21.03 -17.97
N LEU A 60 0.91 -20.81 -19.23
CA LEU A 60 0.25 -19.59 -19.68
C LEU A 60 -1.25 -19.70 -19.37
N ILE A 61 -1.76 -18.87 -18.46
CA ILE A 61 -3.05 -19.04 -17.79
C ILE A 61 -4.04 -17.94 -18.20
N TRP A 62 -5.27 -18.35 -18.46
CA TRP A 62 -6.45 -17.49 -18.51
C TRP A 62 -7.42 -17.94 -17.41
N ALA A 63 -7.81 -17.02 -16.53
CA ALA A 63 -8.77 -17.28 -15.45
C ALA A 63 -10.14 -16.67 -15.77
N SER A 64 -11.23 -17.38 -15.46
CA SER A 64 -12.59 -16.87 -15.64
C SER A 64 -12.96 -15.78 -14.65
N THR A 65 -12.25 -15.71 -13.52
CA THR A 65 -12.42 -14.70 -12.47
C THR A 65 -11.17 -13.84 -12.37
N ASP A 66 -11.33 -12.52 -12.37
CA ASP A 66 -10.24 -11.59 -12.09
C ASP A 66 -10.04 -11.43 -10.58
N THR A 67 -8.88 -11.85 -10.09
CA THR A 67 -8.50 -11.73 -8.67
C THR A 67 -7.28 -10.83 -8.45
N LEU A 68 -6.71 -10.27 -9.51
CA LEU A 68 -5.45 -9.51 -9.45
C LEU A 68 -5.67 -8.02 -9.67
N ASP A 69 -6.66 -7.64 -10.48
CA ASP A 69 -7.01 -6.24 -10.66
C ASP A 69 -7.77 -5.69 -9.46
N HIS A 70 -7.66 -4.39 -9.27
CA HIS A 70 -8.50 -3.68 -8.32
C HIS A 70 -9.99 -3.91 -8.64
N PRO A 71 -10.90 -4.08 -7.66
CA PRO A 71 -12.32 -4.39 -7.90
C PRO A 71 -13.06 -3.41 -8.81
N LEU A 72 -12.59 -2.16 -8.87
CA LEU A 72 -13.12 -1.13 -9.79
C LEU A 72 -12.62 -1.25 -11.23
N ALA A 73 -11.58 -2.03 -11.49
CA ALA A 73 -10.89 -2.12 -12.76
C ALA A 73 -10.92 -3.54 -13.37
N GLY A 74 -11.14 -4.60 -12.58
CA GLY A 74 -11.12 -5.98 -13.08
C GLY A 74 -12.25 -6.31 -14.07
N TYR A 75 -12.03 -7.36 -14.88
CA TYR A 75 -13.06 -7.88 -15.78
C TYR A 75 -14.12 -8.70 -15.02
N GLY A 76 -15.32 -8.78 -15.60
CA GLY A 76 -16.45 -9.51 -15.06
C GLY A 76 -16.24 -11.02 -15.14
N GLU A 77 -16.68 -11.71 -14.10
CA GLU A 77 -16.61 -13.16 -13.99
C GLU A 77 -17.59 -13.85 -14.96
N ASP A 78 -17.09 -14.78 -15.78
CA ASP A 78 -17.93 -15.63 -16.64
C ASP A 78 -17.29 -16.99 -16.90
N HIS A 79 -17.77 -18.00 -16.18
CA HIS A 79 -17.34 -19.40 -16.26
C HIS A 79 -17.89 -20.16 -17.47
N ASN A 80 -18.84 -19.58 -18.22
CA ASN A 80 -19.47 -20.26 -19.35
C ASN A 80 -18.80 -19.88 -20.68
N TYR A 81 -18.26 -20.88 -21.36
CA TYR A 81 -17.60 -20.79 -22.67
C TYR A 81 -18.41 -21.48 -23.78
N GLU A 82 -19.66 -21.87 -23.54
CA GLU A 82 -20.56 -22.39 -24.58
C GLU A 82 -20.63 -21.43 -25.77
N HIS A 83 -20.67 -22.01 -26.97
CA HIS A 83 -20.75 -21.29 -28.24
C HIS A 83 -19.63 -20.26 -28.45
N THR A 84 -18.51 -20.39 -27.73
CA THR A 84 -17.33 -19.53 -27.84
C THR A 84 -16.22 -20.23 -28.62
N THR A 85 -15.51 -19.49 -29.46
CA THR A 85 -14.34 -19.98 -30.20
C THR A 85 -13.16 -19.05 -29.98
N LEU A 86 -12.06 -19.57 -29.43
CA LEU A 86 -10.78 -18.88 -29.36
C LEU A 86 -9.94 -19.24 -30.58
N ARG A 87 -9.37 -18.23 -31.25
CA ARG A 87 -8.43 -18.38 -32.35
C ARG A 87 -7.18 -17.57 -32.06
N PHE A 88 -6.03 -18.12 -32.42
CA PHE A 88 -4.76 -17.40 -32.42
C PHE A 88 -3.77 -18.11 -33.33
N ARG A 89 -2.77 -17.37 -33.80
CA ARG A 89 -1.59 -17.92 -34.41
C ARG A 89 -0.55 -18.20 -33.33
N TRP A 90 -0.08 -19.44 -33.30
CA TRP A 90 1.01 -19.90 -32.44
C TRP A 90 2.34 -19.81 -33.19
N VAL A 91 3.36 -19.23 -32.57
CA VAL A 91 4.76 -19.34 -32.98
C VAL A 91 5.61 -19.68 -31.76
N SER A 92 6.55 -20.61 -31.86
CA SER A 92 7.40 -21.00 -30.73
C SER A 92 8.81 -21.43 -31.12
N ASP A 93 9.75 -21.31 -30.19
CA ASP A 93 11.10 -21.87 -30.29
C ASP A 93 11.64 -22.22 -28.90
N GLY A 94 12.58 -23.16 -28.79
CA GLY A 94 13.17 -23.61 -27.52
C GLY A 94 12.24 -24.34 -26.54
N VAL A 95 10.95 -24.47 -26.87
CA VAL A 95 9.96 -25.33 -26.18
C VAL A 95 9.60 -26.53 -27.06
N ILE A 96 9.05 -27.58 -26.47
CA ILE A 96 8.61 -28.76 -27.24
C ILE A 96 7.53 -28.37 -28.29
N PRO A 97 7.65 -28.82 -29.56
CA PRO A 97 6.67 -28.51 -30.61
C PRO A 97 5.26 -29.08 -30.35
N LEU A 98 4.25 -28.54 -31.02
CA LEU A 98 2.83 -28.87 -30.80
C LEU A 98 2.51 -30.38 -30.90
N ASP A 99 3.06 -31.08 -31.89
CA ASP A 99 2.72 -32.46 -32.22
C ASP A 99 3.47 -33.52 -31.38
N ALA A 100 4.56 -33.14 -30.72
CA ALA A 100 5.37 -34.02 -29.89
C ALA A 100 4.63 -34.52 -28.62
N VAL A 101 5.06 -35.65 -28.05
CA VAL A 101 4.33 -36.36 -26.97
C VAL A 101 3.97 -35.48 -25.76
N HIS A 102 4.86 -34.56 -25.38
CA HIS A 102 4.66 -33.59 -24.30
C HIS A 102 4.48 -32.16 -24.81
N GLY A 103 4.03 -32.01 -26.07
CA GLY A 103 3.78 -30.71 -26.67
C GLY A 103 2.67 -29.93 -25.95
N PRO A 104 2.56 -28.62 -26.22
CA PRO A 104 1.60 -27.73 -25.59
C PRO A 104 0.18 -28.30 -25.48
N THR A 105 -0.29 -28.41 -24.25
CA THR A 105 -1.60 -28.93 -23.89
C THR A 105 -2.36 -27.85 -23.13
N LEU A 106 -3.59 -27.60 -23.55
CA LEU A 106 -4.53 -26.75 -22.84
C LEU A 106 -5.21 -27.60 -21.77
N THR A 107 -4.84 -27.38 -20.52
CA THR A 107 -5.54 -27.94 -19.37
C THR A 107 -6.69 -27.01 -19.01
N ILE A 108 -7.90 -27.54 -18.98
CA ILE A 108 -9.12 -26.82 -18.59
C ILE A 108 -9.57 -27.38 -17.24
N GLU A 109 -9.69 -26.51 -16.24
CA GLU A 109 -10.13 -26.85 -14.89
C GLU A 109 -11.49 -26.21 -14.61
N GLY A 110 -12.43 -26.98 -14.06
CA GLY A 110 -13.81 -26.55 -13.88
C GLY A 110 -14.65 -27.58 -13.16
N ARG A 111 -15.95 -27.58 -13.45
CA ARG A 111 -16.90 -28.61 -12.98
C ARG A 111 -17.57 -29.28 -14.16
N ASP A 112 -17.92 -30.54 -14.03
CA ASP A 112 -18.71 -31.26 -15.03
C ASP A 112 -20.22 -30.92 -14.93
N ALA A 113 -21.05 -31.58 -15.74
CA ALA A 113 -22.50 -31.36 -15.75
C ALA A 113 -23.21 -31.70 -14.41
N ASN A 114 -22.57 -32.45 -13.51
CA ASN A 114 -23.09 -32.76 -12.18
C ASN A 114 -22.60 -31.77 -11.11
N GLY A 115 -21.69 -30.86 -11.47
CA GLY A 115 -21.03 -29.95 -10.55
C GLY A 115 -19.77 -30.53 -9.89
N ASP A 116 -19.28 -31.69 -10.34
CA ASP A 116 -18.07 -32.32 -9.79
C ASP A 116 -16.81 -31.69 -10.38
N VAL A 117 -15.80 -31.40 -9.54
CA VAL A 117 -14.51 -30.83 -10.00
C VAL A 117 -13.86 -31.75 -11.01
N ARG A 118 -13.47 -31.19 -12.16
CA ARG A 118 -12.94 -31.94 -13.30
C ARG A 118 -11.83 -31.16 -14.01
N ALA A 119 -10.87 -31.89 -14.57
CA ALA A 119 -9.84 -31.36 -15.44
C ALA A 119 -9.84 -32.09 -16.79
N TRP A 120 -9.72 -31.34 -17.88
CA TRP A 120 -9.64 -31.85 -19.24
C TRP A 120 -8.32 -31.42 -19.89
N TYR A 121 -7.65 -32.36 -20.57
CA TYR A 121 -6.37 -32.13 -21.24
C TYR A 121 -6.54 -32.13 -22.75
N VAL A 122 -6.53 -30.94 -23.36
CA VAL A 122 -6.78 -30.73 -24.78
C VAL A 122 -5.45 -30.45 -25.49
N ARG A 123 -4.97 -31.40 -26.30
CA ARG A 123 -3.73 -31.19 -27.07
C ARG A 123 -3.96 -30.17 -28.19
N LEU A 124 -3.17 -29.09 -28.20
CA LEU A 124 -3.34 -28.02 -29.18
C LEU A 124 -3.11 -28.49 -30.63
N CYS A 125 -2.23 -29.47 -30.86
CA CYS A 125 -1.98 -30.03 -32.20
C CYS A 125 -3.24 -30.62 -32.87
N ASN A 126 -4.20 -31.13 -32.09
CA ASN A 126 -5.45 -31.67 -32.61
C ASN A 126 -6.36 -30.60 -33.24
N TYR A 127 -6.07 -29.32 -32.95
CA TYR A 127 -6.81 -28.14 -33.37
C TYR A 127 -5.92 -27.15 -34.14
N ALA A 128 -4.77 -27.61 -34.62
CA ALA A 128 -3.76 -26.81 -35.30
C ALA A 128 -3.78 -27.01 -36.82
N THR A 129 -3.52 -25.94 -37.57
CA THR A 129 -3.24 -25.99 -39.02
C THR A 129 -1.97 -25.20 -39.32
N GLY A 130 -0.93 -25.87 -39.77
CA GLY A 130 0.39 -25.27 -40.00
C GLY A 130 1.52 -26.26 -39.69
N THR A 131 2.68 -25.74 -39.29
CA THR A 131 3.80 -26.55 -38.78
C THR A 131 3.74 -26.67 -37.26
N PRO A 132 4.45 -27.64 -36.65
CA PRO A 132 4.44 -27.83 -35.18
C PRO A 132 4.89 -26.60 -34.37
N GLU A 133 5.68 -25.71 -34.96
CA GLU A 133 6.18 -24.48 -34.33
C GLU A 133 5.52 -23.20 -34.88
N ASN A 134 4.66 -23.30 -35.90
CA ASN A 134 3.97 -22.17 -36.52
C ASN A 134 2.61 -22.61 -37.09
N ALA A 135 1.55 -22.45 -36.30
CA ALA A 135 0.23 -22.94 -36.66
C ALA A 135 -0.89 -21.97 -36.29
N GLN A 136 -1.95 -21.99 -37.09
CA GLN A 136 -3.23 -21.45 -36.68
C GLN A 136 -3.91 -22.43 -35.73
N ILE A 137 -4.25 -21.98 -34.53
CA ILE A 137 -5.01 -22.75 -33.54
C ILE A 137 -6.46 -22.25 -33.54
N VAL A 138 -7.42 -23.20 -33.50
CA VAL A 138 -8.86 -22.90 -33.43
C VAL A 138 -9.53 -23.79 -32.39
N LEU A 139 -9.99 -23.18 -31.28
CA LEU A 139 -10.55 -23.88 -30.13
C LEU A 139 -12.05 -23.56 -29.97
N PRO A 140 -12.95 -24.31 -30.63
CA PRO A 140 -14.39 -24.18 -30.43
C PRO A 140 -14.81 -24.91 -29.15
N PHE A 141 -15.06 -24.18 -28.06
CA PHE A 141 -15.26 -24.75 -26.71
C PHE A 141 -16.36 -25.81 -26.62
N SER A 142 -17.50 -25.60 -27.29
CA SER A 142 -18.61 -26.59 -27.33
C SER A 142 -18.30 -27.87 -28.10
N ALA A 143 -17.20 -27.91 -28.86
CA ALA A 143 -16.76 -29.08 -29.61
C ALA A 143 -15.41 -29.63 -29.14
N LEU A 144 -14.79 -29.03 -28.13
CA LEU A 144 -13.52 -29.49 -27.58
C LEU A 144 -13.68 -30.90 -26.98
N GLN A 145 -12.65 -31.69 -27.25
CA GLN A 145 -12.47 -33.03 -26.71
C GLN A 145 -11.06 -33.15 -26.14
N SER A 146 -10.96 -33.72 -24.94
CA SER A 146 -9.72 -34.03 -24.25
C SER A 146 -9.18 -35.39 -24.69
N GLY A 147 -7.86 -35.56 -24.58
CA GLY A 147 -7.17 -36.80 -24.92
C GLY A 147 -6.04 -36.62 -25.93
N PHE A 148 -5.23 -37.68 -26.07
CA PHE A 148 -4.04 -37.65 -26.91
C PHE A 148 -4.38 -37.58 -28.42
N THR A 149 -5.41 -38.30 -28.84
CA THR A 149 -5.96 -38.30 -30.21
C THR A 149 -7.47 -38.10 -30.18
N LEU A 150 -8.05 -37.62 -31.27
CA LEU A 150 -9.50 -37.52 -31.44
C LEU A 150 -10.09 -38.77 -32.11
N PRO A 151 -11.33 -39.17 -31.78
CA PRO A 151 -12.21 -38.57 -30.77
C PRO A 151 -11.78 -38.88 -29.33
N GLY A 152 -12.09 -37.96 -28.42
CA GLY A 152 -11.77 -38.04 -26.99
C GLY A 152 -12.97 -37.75 -26.09
N GLU A 153 -12.75 -37.50 -24.79
CA GLU A 153 -13.83 -37.10 -23.87
C GLU A 153 -14.24 -35.66 -24.16
N LYS A 154 -15.55 -35.39 -24.28
CA LYS A 154 -16.04 -34.02 -24.50
C LYS A 154 -15.75 -33.14 -23.27
N VAL A 155 -15.23 -31.95 -23.51
CA VAL A 155 -15.11 -30.92 -22.48
C VAL A 155 -16.51 -30.39 -22.14
N TYR A 156 -16.77 -30.10 -20.86
CA TYR A 156 -17.97 -29.39 -20.43
C TYR A 156 -17.65 -27.90 -20.29
N PRO A 157 -18.09 -27.04 -21.24
CA PRO A 157 -17.64 -25.66 -21.31
C PRO A 157 -18.42 -24.69 -20.42
N SER A 158 -19.49 -25.13 -19.77
CA SER A 158 -20.45 -24.24 -19.11
C SER A 158 -20.03 -23.79 -17.71
N ASP A 159 -18.97 -24.39 -17.15
CA ASP A 159 -18.46 -24.11 -15.80
C ASP A 159 -16.94 -24.35 -15.72
N ILE A 160 -16.16 -23.45 -16.32
CA ILE A 160 -14.68 -23.48 -16.35
C ILE A 160 -14.13 -22.38 -15.45
N ASP A 161 -13.30 -22.75 -14.47
CA ASP A 161 -12.62 -21.81 -13.57
C ASP A 161 -11.44 -21.11 -14.23
N ARG A 162 -10.60 -21.89 -14.91
CA ARG A 162 -9.41 -21.41 -15.60
C ARG A 162 -8.95 -22.41 -16.64
N MET A 163 -8.07 -21.94 -17.51
CA MET A 163 -7.35 -22.78 -18.46
C MET A 163 -5.87 -22.38 -18.49
N PHE A 164 -4.99 -23.35 -18.71
CA PHE A 164 -3.57 -23.07 -18.88
C PHE A 164 -2.94 -23.89 -20.01
N ILE A 165 -2.09 -23.24 -20.80
CA ILE A 165 -1.30 -23.87 -21.87
C ILE A 165 0.08 -24.21 -21.31
N SER A 166 0.45 -25.49 -21.32
CA SER A 166 1.74 -25.97 -20.83
C SER A 166 2.89 -25.66 -21.79
N LEU A 167 3.97 -25.08 -21.27
CA LEU A 167 5.23 -24.84 -21.96
C LEU A 167 6.34 -25.60 -21.24
N VAL A 168 7.04 -26.47 -21.98
CA VAL A 168 8.06 -27.37 -21.43
C VAL A 168 9.33 -27.34 -22.28
N PRO A 169 10.52 -27.54 -21.69
CA PRO A 169 11.79 -27.49 -22.41
C PRO A 169 11.98 -28.71 -23.32
N THR A 170 12.83 -28.58 -24.34
CA THR A 170 13.34 -29.76 -25.04
C THR A 170 14.10 -30.67 -24.06
N GLY A 171 13.75 -31.96 -24.03
CA GLY A 171 14.27 -32.89 -23.01
C GLY A 171 13.39 -33.03 -21.77
N TYR A 172 12.15 -32.49 -21.80
CA TYR A 172 11.20 -32.61 -20.71
C TYR A 172 10.93 -34.06 -20.29
N ASP A 173 10.98 -34.29 -18.98
CA ASP A 173 10.68 -35.55 -18.31
C ASP A 173 9.72 -35.27 -17.14
N PRO A 174 8.43 -35.63 -17.25
CA PRO A 174 7.41 -35.27 -16.28
C PRO A 174 7.76 -35.64 -14.83
N GLY A 175 7.77 -34.65 -13.94
CA GLY A 175 8.06 -34.85 -12.50
C GLY A 175 9.53 -35.07 -12.17
N SER A 176 10.44 -34.98 -13.15
CA SER A 176 11.87 -35.11 -12.94
C SER A 176 12.48 -33.88 -12.27
N THR A 177 13.34 -34.10 -11.27
CA THR A 177 14.17 -33.05 -10.67
C THR A 177 15.59 -33.04 -11.24
N ALA A 178 15.85 -33.84 -12.28
CA ALA A 178 17.17 -33.92 -12.88
C ALA A 178 17.49 -32.63 -13.66
N PRO A 179 18.74 -32.12 -13.59
CA PRO A 179 19.15 -30.97 -14.38
C PRO A 179 19.13 -31.30 -15.88
N LEU A 180 18.81 -30.30 -16.70
CA LEU A 180 19.01 -30.36 -18.14
C LEU A 180 20.51 -30.40 -18.46
N ALA A 181 20.87 -30.95 -19.64
CA ALA A 181 22.27 -31.01 -20.08
C ALA A 181 22.91 -29.61 -20.19
N SER A 182 22.09 -28.61 -20.48
CA SER A 182 22.41 -27.19 -20.39
C SER A 182 21.11 -26.43 -20.15
N ARG A 183 21.21 -25.23 -19.58
CA ARG A 183 20.09 -24.27 -19.52
C ARG A 183 19.49 -24.06 -20.91
N ILE A 184 18.16 -24.02 -20.99
CA ILE A 184 17.42 -23.78 -22.24
C ILE A 184 16.57 -22.52 -22.09
N ASN A 185 16.70 -21.59 -23.04
CA ASN A 185 15.72 -20.52 -23.21
C ASN A 185 14.67 -20.97 -24.23
N GLY A 186 13.40 -20.73 -23.93
CA GLY A 186 12.30 -21.02 -24.84
C GLY A 186 11.29 -19.88 -24.84
N TRP A 187 10.51 -19.76 -25.91
CA TRP A 187 9.47 -18.74 -26.00
C TRP A 187 8.29 -19.19 -26.85
N VAL A 188 7.15 -18.56 -26.58
CA VAL A 188 5.92 -18.70 -27.35
C VAL A 188 5.34 -17.32 -27.59
N GLU A 189 4.93 -17.07 -28.82
CA GLU A 189 4.18 -15.89 -29.21
C GLU A 189 2.80 -16.31 -29.72
N LEU A 190 1.77 -15.69 -29.15
CA LEU A 190 0.39 -15.78 -29.62
C LEU A 190 0.06 -14.47 -30.32
N THR A 191 -0.29 -14.55 -31.60
CA THR A 191 -0.74 -13.40 -32.41
C THR A 191 -2.14 -13.64 -32.95
N ASP A 192 -2.79 -12.60 -33.47
CA ASP A 192 -4.15 -12.69 -34.01
C ASP A 192 -5.15 -13.32 -33.02
N ILE A 193 -4.98 -13.04 -31.73
CA ILE A 193 -5.86 -13.53 -30.67
C ILE A 193 -7.25 -12.92 -30.89
N THR A 194 -8.22 -13.79 -31.13
CA THR A 194 -9.61 -13.40 -31.34
C THR A 194 -10.54 -14.40 -30.67
N CYS A 195 -11.65 -13.88 -30.16
CA CYS A 195 -12.74 -14.64 -29.57
C CYS A 195 -14.04 -14.31 -30.30
N GLU A 196 -14.76 -15.34 -30.74
CA GLU A 196 -16.03 -15.23 -31.46
C GLU A 196 -17.10 -16.04 -30.74
N GLY A 197 -18.37 -15.63 -30.87
CA GLY A 197 -19.51 -16.37 -30.32
C GLY A 197 -20.34 -15.58 -29.30
N GLU A 198 -21.22 -16.28 -28.60
CA GLU A 198 -22.22 -15.67 -27.69
C GLU A 198 -21.60 -15.02 -26.45
N ARG A 199 -20.44 -15.51 -26.01
CA ARG A 199 -19.75 -15.10 -24.77
C ARG A 199 -18.35 -14.50 -25.03
N ALA A 200 -18.17 -13.96 -26.24
CA ALA A 200 -16.87 -13.45 -26.72
C ALA A 200 -16.43 -12.14 -26.05
N MET A 201 -17.33 -11.45 -25.35
CA MET A 201 -17.06 -10.17 -24.69
C MET A 201 -17.24 -10.33 -23.18
N LEU A 202 -16.36 -9.69 -22.40
CA LEU A 202 -16.48 -9.57 -20.95
C LEU A 202 -16.66 -8.09 -20.59
N GLU A 203 -17.57 -7.81 -19.65
CA GLU A 203 -17.63 -6.49 -19.03
C GLU A 203 -16.30 -6.23 -18.30
N ILE A 204 -15.82 -4.98 -18.28
CA ILE A 204 -14.66 -4.56 -17.51
C ILE A 204 -14.94 -3.24 -16.81
N GLY A 205 -14.35 -3.05 -15.63
CA GLY A 205 -14.41 -1.73 -14.99
C GLY A 205 -13.67 -0.67 -15.80
N ASP A 206 -14.32 0.46 -16.08
CA ASP A 206 -13.74 1.61 -16.82
C ASP A 206 -13.62 2.84 -15.92
N VAL A 207 -13.15 2.62 -14.70
CA VAL A 207 -12.95 3.70 -13.75
C VAL A 207 -11.68 4.47 -14.10
N LEU A 208 -11.84 5.77 -14.35
CA LEU A 208 -10.72 6.71 -14.51
C LEU A 208 -10.76 7.77 -13.40
N MET A 209 -10.08 7.48 -12.29
CA MET A 209 -9.99 8.42 -11.17
C MET A 209 -9.18 9.66 -11.55
N ALA A 210 -9.61 10.80 -11.02
CA ALA A 210 -8.87 12.04 -11.15
C ALA A 210 -7.52 11.93 -10.43
N PRO A 211 -6.44 12.53 -10.96
CA PRO A 211 -5.17 12.58 -10.27
C PRO A 211 -5.27 13.19 -8.87
N HIS A 212 -4.87 12.43 -7.86
CA HIS A 212 -4.96 12.84 -6.45
C HIS A 212 -3.62 13.33 -5.86
N GLY A 213 -2.53 13.23 -6.62
CA GLY A 213 -1.22 13.77 -6.24
C GLY A 213 -0.36 12.88 -5.34
N GLU A 214 -0.81 11.64 -5.08
CA GLU A 214 0.03 10.61 -4.49
C GLU A 214 0.61 9.70 -5.58
N GLN A 215 1.71 9.03 -5.24
CA GLN A 215 2.44 8.10 -6.09
C GLN A 215 2.30 6.69 -5.54
N ILE A 216 2.79 5.70 -6.28
CA ILE A 216 2.60 4.29 -5.94
C ILE A 216 3.92 3.55 -6.03
N ALA A 217 3.99 2.43 -5.33
CA ALA A 217 5.04 1.47 -5.45
C ALA A 217 4.53 0.07 -5.81
N THR A 218 5.36 -0.70 -6.49
CA THR A 218 5.11 -2.06 -6.97
C THR A 218 6.42 -2.85 -6.95
N ALA A 219 6.35 -4.17 -7.17
CA ALA A 219 7.49 -5.06 -7.16
C ALA A 219 7.42 -6.06 -8.30
N TYR A 220 8.58 -6.41 -8.88
CA TYR A 220 8.67 -7.48 -9.86
C TYR A 220 8.37 -8.85 -9.24
N ASP A 221 8.84 -9.13 -8.02
CA ASP A 221 8.56 -10.40 -7.33
C ASP A 221 7.06 -10.61 -7.04
N ASP A 222 6.26 -9.54 -6.96
CA ASP A 222 4.81 -9.61 -6.81
C ASP A 222 4.04 -9.67 -8.14
N ALA A 223 4.73 -9.43 -9.26
CA ALA A 223 4.09 -9.12 -10.54
C ALA A 223 4.68 -9.85 -11.76
N PHE A 224 5.74 -10.65 -11.59
CA PHE A 224 6.41 -11.40 -12.66
C PHE A 224 5.43 -12.26 -13.47
N ASN A 225 4.37 -12.72 -12.81
CA ASN A 225 3.31 -13.54 -13.37
C ASN A 225 2.30 -12.76 -14.23
N GLN A 226 2.30 -11.42 -14.21
CA GLN A 226 1.32 -10.57 -14.88
C GLN A 226 1.97 -9.77 -16.02
N THR A 227 1.17 -9.34 -17.01
CA THR A 227 1.70 -8.41 -18.03
C THR A 227 1.93 -7.01 -17.46
N PRO A 228 3.01 -6.30 -17.84
CA PRO A 228 3.21 -4.90 -17.45
C PRO A 228 2.03 -3.98 -17.79
N ALA A 229 1.36 -4.24 -18.92
CA ALA A 229 0.19 -3.48 -19.36
C ALA A 229 -0.96 -3.53 -18.35
N ARG A 230 -1.18 -4.67 -17.70
CA ARG A 230 -2.21 -4.85 -16.67
C ARG A 230 -1.92 -4.01 -15.43
N LEU A 231 -0.67 -4.03 -14.96
CA LEU A 231 -0.24 -3.24 -13.82
C LEU A 231 -0.44 -1.75 -14.08
N LEU A 232 0.11 -1.26 -15.19
CA LEU A 232 0.07 0.17 -15.54
C LEU A 232 -1.35 0.67 -15.79
N ARG A 233 -2.23 -0.21 -16.30
CA ARG A 233 -3.66 0.08 -16.40
C ARG A 233 -4.28 0.33 -15.02
N ASN A 234 -4.08 -0.56 -14.05
CA ASN A 234 -4.60 -0.38 -12.68
C ASN A 234 -4.07 0.92 -12.06
N ILE A 235 -2.75 1.14 -12.14
CA ILE A 235 -2.10 2.35 -11.61
C ILE A 235 -2.75 3.61 -12.19
N ARG A 236 -2.92 3.68 -13.51
CA ARG A 236 -3.49 4.85 -14.18
C ARG A 236 -4.98 5.03 -13.87
N ALA A 237 -5.74 3.93 -13.85
CA ALA A 237 -7.18 3.90 -13.54
C ALA A 237 -7.46 4.46 -12.14
N LEU A 238 -6.61 4.14 -11.17
CA LEU A 238 -6.73 4.59 -9.78
C LEU A 238 -6.27 6.04 -9.54
N GLY A 239 -5.79 6.75 -10.57
CA GLY A 239 -5.46 8.18 -10.49
C GLY A 239 -3.99 8.48 -10.16
N TYR A 240 -3.14 7.47 -9.95
CA TYR A 240 -1.71 7.68 -9.73
C TYR A 240 -1.03 8.27 -10.97
N ARG A 241 -0.15 9.25 -10.76
CA ARG A 241 0.64 9.95 -11.80
C ARG A 241 2.04 10.27 -11.25
N GLY A 242 2.99 10.55 -12.13
CA GLY A 242 4.34 10.96 -11.74
C GLY A 242 5.28 9.76 -11.63
N ARG A 243 5.87 9.52 -10.45
CA ARG A 243 6.85 8.45 -10.26
C ARG A 243 6.22 7.16 -9.77
N ILE A 244 6.76 6.02 -10.18
CA ILE A 244 6.47 4.70 -9.63
C ILE A 244 7.76 4.14 -9.03
N ILE A 245 7.74 3.75 -7.76
CA ILE A 245 8.81 2.92 -7.19
C ILE A 245 8.58 1.49 -7.65
N HIS A 246 9.55 0.90 -8.35
CA HIS A 246 9.50 -0.48 -8.80
C HIS A 246 10.62 -1.26 -8.13
N TYR A 247 10.28 -2.01 -7.07
CA TYR A 247 11.19 -2.94 -6.43
C TYR A 247 11.53 -4.07 -7.40
N LEU A 248 12.82 -4.23 -7.71
CA LEU A 248 13.30 -5.21 -8.68
C LEU A 248 13.12 -6.65 -8.20
N GLY A 249 12.86 -6.83 -6.90
CA GLY A 249 12.68 -8.12 -6.26
C GLY A 249 14.00 -8.69 -5.74
N MET A 250 13.90 -9.87 -5.15
CA MET A 250 15.00 -10.63 -4.59
C MET A 250 15.09 -12.04 -5.19
N SER A 251 14.14 -12.47 -6.05
CA SER A 251 14.05 -13.87 -6.49
C SER A 251 13.88 -14.14 -7.98
N HIS A 252 13.38 -13.21 -8.81
CA HIS A 252 12.99 -13.55 -10.19
C HIS A 252 13.81 -12.89 -11.30
N PHE A 253 14.73 -11.96 -10.99
CA PHE A 253 15.38 -11.14 -12.04
C PHE A 253 16.72 -11.69 -12.55
N PHE A 254 17.44 -12.45 -11.74
CA PHE A 254 18.83 -12.81 -11.99
C PHE A 254 18.98 -14.08 -12.82
N ARG A 255 20.13 -14.18 -13.49
CA ARG A 255 20.61 -15.39 -14.14
C ARG A 255 21.10 -16.38 -13.09
N LEU A 256 20.79 -17.66 -13.29
CA LEU A 256 21.37 -18.75 -12.51
C LEU A 256 22.45 -19.51 -13.30
N THR A 257 23.50 -19.92 -12.58
CA THR A 257 24.61 -20.74 -13.06
C THR A 257 24.85 -21.91 -12.12
N ASP A 258 25.29 -23.05 -12.66
CA ASP A 258 25.67 -24.21 -11.85
C ASP A 258 27.04 -23.97 -11.21
N VAL A 259 27.06 -23.97 -9.88
CA VAL A 259 28.26 -23.91 -9.05
C VAL A 259 28.31 -25.19 -8.23
N ALA A 260 29.13 -26.14 -8.67
CA ALA A 260 29.34 -27.44 -8.03
C ALA A 260 28.05 -28.24 -7.75
N GLY A 261 27.12 -28.22 -8.70
CA GLY A 261 25.83 -28.93 -8.62
C GLY A 261 24.74 -28.18 -7.86
N SER A 262 24.96 -26.90 -7.52
CA SER A 262 23.94 -26.01 -6.95
C SER A 262 23.76 -24.79 -7.84
N LEU A 263 22.51 -24.38 -8.07
CA LEU A 263 22.24 -23.17 -8.83
C LEU A 263 22.43 -21.93 -7.95
N LYS A 264 23.32 -21.05 -8.37
CA LYS A 264 23.61 -19.76 -7.73
C LYS A 264 23.47 -18.64 -8.74
N VAL A 265 23.28 -17.43 -8.25
CA VAL A 265 23.27 -16.24 -9.12
C VAL A 265 24.58 -16.12 -9.88
N SER A 266 24.49 -15.63 -11.12
CA SER A 266 25.66 -15.33 -11.92
C SER A 266 26.40 -14.14 -11.30
N GLU A 267 27.68 -14.32 -10.97
CA GLU A 267 28.49 -13.29 -10.30
C GLU A 267 28.67 -12.01 -11.14
N ASP A 268 28.52 -12.12 -12.46
CA ASP A 268 28.56 -10.99 -13.40
C ASP A 268 27.29 -10.11 -13.38
N GLY A 269 26.31 -10.43 -12.53
CA GLY A 269 25.07 -9.66 -12.40
C GLY A 269 24.11 -9.82 -13.57
N ALA A 270 24.33 -10.81 -14.46
CA ALA A 270 23.48 -11.02 -15.62
C ALA A 270 22.02 -11.27 -15.19
N LEU A 271 21.08 -10.70 -15.96
CA LEU A 271 19.64 -10.92 -15.78
C LEU A 271 19.17 -12.17 -16.55
N CYS A 272 18.09 -12.80 -16.09
CA CYS A 272 17.43 -13.86 -16.85
C CYS A 272 16.64 -13.26 -18.03
N GLU A 273 16.49 -14.02 -19.12
CA GLU A 273 15.80 -13.51 -20.33
C GLU A 273 14.35 -13.08 -20.05
N PRO A 274 13.55 -13.84 -19.26
CA PRO A 274 12.19 -13.42 -18.92
C PRO A 274 12.12 -12.07 -18.19
N ALA A 275 13.06 -11.79 -17.28
CA ALA A 275 13.09 -10.52 -16.56
C ALA A 275 13.48 -9.35 -17.46
N ILE A 276 14.42 -9.54 -18.39
CA ILE A 276 14.79 -8.55 -19.40
C ILE A 276 13.56 -8.19 -20.25
N ALA A 277 12.86 -9.20 -20.77
CA ALA A 277 11.68 -9.01 -21.62
C ALA A 277 10.56 -8.25 -20.87
N TRP A 278 10.29 -8.64 -19.62
CA TRP A 278 9.26 -8.02 -18.80
C TRP A 278 9.60 -6.56 -18.47
N HIS A 279 10.81 -6.28 -18.00
CA HIS A 279 11.20 -4.92 -17.60
C HIS A 279 11.33 -3.97 -18.79
N ARG A 280 11.80 -4.46 -19.95
CA ARG A 280 11.78 -3.66 -21.19
C ARG A 280 10.36 -3.20 -21.50
N SER A 281 9.40 -4.13 -21.52
CA SER A 281 7.99 -3.83 -21.76
C SER A 281 7.41 -2.88 -20.69
N PHE A 282 7.72 -3.10 -19.41
CA PHE A 282 7.27 -2.23 -18.32
C PHE A 282 7.81 -0.80 -18.44
N PHE A 283 9.10 -0.63 -18.72
CA PHE A 283 9.73 0.69 -18.84
C PHE A 283 9.23 1.45 -20.08
N GLU A 284 9.14 0.78 -21.24
CA GLU A 284 8.62 1.40 -22.48
C GLU A 284 7.16 1.86 -22.32
N GLN A 285 6.31 1.01 -21.74
CA GLN A 285 4.91 1.35 -21.50
C GLN A 285 4.74 2.44 -20.44
N SER A 286 5.56 2.40 -19.39
CA SER A 286 5.58 3.46 -18.36
C SER A 286 5.91 4.81 -18.98
N ARG A 287 6.95 4.85 -19.81
CA ARG A 287 7.35 6.06 -20.55
C ARG A 287 6.24 6.58 -21.44
N ALA A 288 5.56 5.68 -22.17
CA ALA A 288 4.44 6.01 -23.05
C ALA A 288 3.24 6.59 -22.29
N LEU A 289 3.01 6.13 -21.05
CA LEU A 289 1.95 6.62 -20.18
C LEU A 289 2.34 7.90 -19.40
N GLY A 290 3.60 8.31 -19.47
CA GLY A 290 4.13 9.51 -18.81
C GLY A 290 4.52 9.29 -17.35
N PHE A 291 4.86 8.05 -16.96
CA PHE A 291 5.46 7.75 -15.68
C PHE A 291 6.99 7.80 -15.76
N ASP A 292 7.61 8.30 -14.69
CA ASP A 292 9.01 8.04 -14.40
C ASP A 292 9.09 6.81 -13.49
N ILE A 293 10.12 5.98 -13.66
CA ILE A 293 10.32 4.78 -12.85
C ILE A 293 11.53 4.96 -11.96
N ILE A 294 11.36 4.69 -10.67
CA ILE A 294 12.46 4.52 -9.71
C ILE A 294 12.74 3.02 -9.62
N ALA A 295 13.86 2.56 -10.19
CA ALA A 295 14.32 1.19 -10.00
C ALA A 295 14.87 1.05 -8.58
N SER A 296 14.27 0.17 -7.77
CA SER A 296 14.68 -0.07 -6.39
C SER A 296 15.37 -1.42 -6.27
N LEU A 297 16.65 -1.39 -5.88
CA LEU A 297 17.48 -2.58 -5.66
C LEU A 297 17.81 -2.71 -4.18
N SER A 298 17.45 -3.84 -3.57
CA SER A 298 17.76 -4.15 -2.17
C SER A 298 19.10 -4.87 -2.00
N TYR A 299 19.60 -4.90 -0.77
CA TYR A 299 20.73 -5.75 -0.36
C TYR A 299 20.23 -7.16 0.01
N GLU A 300 19.23 -7.65 -0.71
CA GLU A 300 18.50 -8.87 -0.44
C GLU A 300 18.58 -9.81 -1.66
N LEU A 301 18.71 -11.11 -1.39
CA LEU A 301 18.69 -12.13 -2.44
C LEU A 301 17.99 -13.39 -1.95
N PHE A 302 17.34 -14.14 -2.84
CA PHE A 302 16.73 -15.41 -2.48
C PHE A 302 17.77 -16.37 -1.88
N ALA A 303 17.54 -16.84 -0.64
CA ALA A 303 18.59 -17.49 0.14
C ALA A 303 19.14 -18.75 -0.53
N GLU A 304 18.31 -19.50 -1.25
CA GLU A 304 18.71 -20.71 -1.95
C GLU A 304 19.73 -20.43 -3.05
N HIS A 305 19.59 -19.30 -3.75
CA HIS A 305 20.43 -18.91 -4.88
C HIS A 305 21.59 -17.99 -4.48
N CYS A 306 21.64 -17.56 -3.21
CA CYS A 306 22.72 -16.73 -2.67
C CYS A 306 23.97 -17.58 -2.36
N PRO A 307 25.17 -17.18 -2.82
CA PRO A 307 26.44 -17.77 -2.36
C PRO A 307 26.59 -17.69 -0.84
N GLU A 308 27.26 -18.66 -0.22
CA GLU A 308 27.27 -18.80 1.25
C GLU A 308 28.12 -17.74 1.95
N GLU A 309 29.17 -17.31 1.26
CA GLU A 309 30.16 -16.31 1.62
C GLU A 309 29.65 -14.86 1.48
N TRP A 310 28.57 -14.64 0.71
CA TRP A 310 27.98 -13.32 0.53
C TRP A 310 27.05 -12.92 1.68
N GLN A 311 26.62 -13.88 2.48
CA GLN A 311 25.54 -13.69 3.44
C GLN A 311 26.05 -13.11 4.76
N GLN A 312 25.32 -12.13 5.29
CA GLN A 312 25.52 -11.64 6.65
C GLN A 312 25.29 -12.74 7.69
N ARG A 313 26.06 -12.72 8.78
CA ARG A 313 25.95 -13.69 9.89
C ARG A 313 26.05 -13.03 11.26
N ALA A 314 25.28 -13.55 12.21
CA ALA A 314 25.47 -13.25 13.63
C ALA A 314 26.74 -13.92 14.18
N TYR A 315 27.16 -13.52 15.38
CA TYR A 315 28.40 -14.02 16.01
C TYR A 315 28.44 -15.54 16.20
N ASP A 316 27.27 -16.18 16.32
CA ASP A 316 27.09 -17.62 16.49
C ASP A 316 26.98 -18.39 15.15
N GLY A 317 27.11 -17.68 14.02
CA GLY A 317 27.02 -18.23 12.67
C GLY A 317 25.60 -18.24 12.08
N THR A 318 24.58 -17.82 12.85
CA THR A 318 23.20 -17.73 12.36
C THR A 318 23.13 -16.79 11.16
N PRO A 319 22.63 -17.24 9.99
CA PRO A 319 22.55 -16.40 8.81
C PRO A 319 21.44 -15.36 8.92
N ALA A 320 21.65 -14.19 8.34
CA ALA A 320 20.62 -13.17 8.18
C ALA A 320 19.52 -13.66 7.23
N ARG A 321 18.29 -13.76 7.73
CA ARG A 321 17.11 -14.25 7.00
C ARG A 321 15.89 -13.38 7.30
N THR A 322 15.16 -12.98 6.26
CA THR A 322 13.84 -12.35 6.44
C THR A 322 12.76 -13.36 6.81
N GLY A 323 11.59 -12.86 7.19
CA GLY A 323 10.45 -13.68 7.60
C GLY A 323 9.67 -14.36 6.45
N TRP A 324 10.07 -14.13 5.19
CA TRP A 324 9.43 -14.73 4.02
C TRP A 324 9.66 -16.24 3.95
N VAL A 325 8.74 -16.97 3.30
CA VAL A 325 8.85 -18.42 3.13
C VAL A 325 8.72 -18.80 1.65
N PRO A 326 9.80 -19.36 1.04
CA PRO A 326 11.15 -19.52 1.58
C PRO A 326 11.88 -18.16 1.72
N PRO A 327 12.89 -18.05 2.60
CA PRO A 327 13.43 -16.76 3.03
C PRO A 327 14.41 -16.14 2.04
N SER A 328 14.67 -14.86 2.22
CA SER A 328 15.84 -14.19 1.66
C SER A 328 17.09 -14.34 2.52
N ALA A 329 18.23 -14.01 1.93
CA ALA A 329 19.48 -13.72 2.60
C ALA A 329 19.84 -12.25 2.40
N LEU A 330 20.36 -11.62 3.46
CA LEU A 330 20.90 -10.26 3.37
C LEU A 330 22.38 -10.33 2.96
N LEU A 331 22.74 -9.56 1.94
CA LEU A 331 24.09 -9.49 1.39
C LEU A 331 24.97 -8.65 2.32
N SER A 332 26.19 -9.11 2.58
CA SER A 332 27.14 -8.43 3.46
C SER A 332 27.72 -7.19 2.79
N PRO A 333 27.51 -5.98 3.34
CA PRO A 333 28.15 -4.75 2.87
C PRO A 333 29.68 -4.80 2.85
N ALA A 334 30.29 -5.72 3.62
CA ALA A 334 31.74 -5.90 3.67
C ALA A 334 32.28 -6.85 2.59
N ASN A 335 31.42 -7.62 1.92
CA ASN A 335 31.84 -8.59 0.92
C ASN A 335 31.91 -7.92 -0.47
N SER A 336 33.11 -7.85 -1.04
CA SER A 336 33.36 -7.18 -2.33
C SER A 336 32.66 -7.85 -3.51
N ASP A 337 32.50 -9.17 -3.47
CA ASP A 337 31.88 -9.94 -4.57
C ASP A 337 30.36 -9.73 -4.55
N ALA A 338 29.76 -9.75 -3.37
CA ALA A 338 28.34 -9.43 -3.18
C ALA A 338 28.03 -7.98 -3.61
N MET A 339 28.86 -7.01 -3.25
CA MET A 339 28.68 -5.62 -3.68
C MET A 339 28.97 -5.44 -5.17
N GLY A 340 29.96 -6.15 -5.72
CA GLY A 340 30.25 -6.19 -7.15
C GLY A 340 29.05 -6.71 -7.97
N TYR A 341 28.38 -7.75 -7.48
CA TYR A 341 27.14 -8.26 -8.05
C TYR A 341 26.04 -7.19 -8.06
N LEU A 342 25.80 -6.48 -6.95
CA LEU A 342 24.81 -5.40 -6.90
C LEU A 342 25.14 -4.26 -7.87
N HIS A 343 26.41 -3.89 -8.01
CA HIS A 343 26.84 -2.88 -9.00
C HIS A 343 26.54 -3.32 -10.44
N ALA A 344 26.78 -4.60 -10.75
CA ALA A 344 26.54 -5.15 -12.08
C ALA A 344 25.04 -5.22 -12.40
N VAL A 345 24.22 -5.70 -11.47
CA VAL A 345 22.75 -5.70 -11.59
C VAL A 345 22.22 -4.28 -11.79
N ALA A 346 22.68 -3.32 -10.97
CA ALA A 346 22.27 -1.92 -11.11
C ALA A 346 22.62 -1.36 -12.50
N THR A 347 23.79 -1.72 -13.04
CA THR A 347 24.22 -1.32 -14.38
C THR A 347 23.29 -1.86 -15.47
N GLU A 348 22.89 -3.13 -15.40
CA GLU A 348 21.95 -3.73 -16.35
C GLU A 348 20.58 -3.01 -16.34
N PHE A 349 20.06 -2.67 -15.16
CA PHE A 349 18.80 -1.93 -15.06
C PHE A 349 18.91 -0.48 -15.54
N VAL A 350 20.04 0.19 -15.31
CA VAL A 350 20.30 1.52 -15.90
C VAL A 350 20.23 1.45 -17.43
N VAL A 351 20.86 0.44 -18.05
CA VAL A 351 20.82 0.24 -19.50
C VAL A 351 19.38 0.00 -19.99
N LEU A 352 18.59 -0.81 -19.29
CA LEU A 352 17.18 -1.04 -19.64
C LEU A 352 16.33 0.24 -19.54
N MET A 353 16.52 1.04 -18.49
CA MET A 353 15.82 2.31 -18.30
C MET A 353 16.15 3.32 -19.41
N GLU A 354 17.43 3.50 -19.72
CA GLU A 354 17.87 4.42 -20.77
C GLU A 354 17.43 3.96 -22.17
N SER A 355 17.45 2.65 -22.42
CA SER A 355 16.95 2.06 -23.67
C SER A 355 15.46 2.35 -23.90
N ALA A 356 14.67 2.44 -22.83
CA ALA A 356 13.26 2.84 -22.87
C ALA A 356 13.06 4.37 -22.90
N GLY A 357 14.14 5.17 -22.85
CA GLY A 357 14.09 6.63 -22.82
C GLY A 357 13.55 7.22 -21.52
N LEU A 358 13.70 6.49 -20.40
CA LEU A 358 13.40 6.97 -19.06
C LEU A 358 14.59 7.71 -18.44
N PRO A 359 14.36 8.68 -17.54
CA PRO A 359 15.43 9.19 -16.68
C PRO A 359 15.92 8.10 -15.74
N VAL A 360 17.21 8.13 -15.38
CA VAL A 360 17.78 7.20 -14.40
C VAL A 360 17.45 7.68 -12.99
N LEU A 361 16.38 7.13 -12.40
CA LEU A 361 16.04 7.28 -10.99
C LEU A 361 16.28 5.93 -10.30
N PHE A 362 17.17 5.91 -9.31
CA PHE A 362 17.59 4.66 -8.69
C PHE A 362 17.51 4.75 -7.17
N GLN A 363 16.74 3.84 -6.55
CA GLN A 363 16.65 3.71 -5.11
C GLN A 363 17.59 2.60 -4.64
N ILE A 364 18.45 2.94 -3.68
CA ILE A 364 19.15 1.94 -2.86
C ILE A 364 18.16 1.53 -1.76
N GLY A 365 17.55 0.36 -1.98
CA GLY A 365 16.59 -0.25 -1.08
C GLY A 365 17.29 -1.07 0.00
N GLU A 366 16.68 -1.11 1.17
CA GLU A 366 17.05 -2.01 2.26
C GLU A 366 18.56 -2.19 2.58
N PRO A 367 19.41 -1.14 2.60
CA PRO A 367 20.83 -1.32 2.85
C PRO A 367 21.07 -1.33 4.35
N TRP A 368 20.96 -2.47 5.03
CA TRP A 368 21.21 -2.54 6.47
C TRP A 368 21.90 -3.84 6.92
N TRP A 369 22.59 -3.74 8.05
CA TRP A 369 22.99 -4.89 8.85
C TRP A 369 21.76 -5.49 9.52
N TRP A 370 21.49 -6.76 9.21
CA TRP A 370 20.36 -7.48 9.77
C TRP A 370 20.52 -7.68 11.27
N VAL A 371 19.37 -7.82 11.94
CA VAL A 371 19.29 -8.13 13.36
C VAL A 371 18.41 -9.35 13.50
N ILE A 372 18.93 -10.40 14.13
CA ILE A 372 18.14 -11.60 14.37
C ILE A 372 16.95 -11.24 15.29
N PRO A 373 15.69 -11.41 14.85
CA PRO A 373 14.53 -10.91 15.62
C PRO A 373 14.42 -11.52 17.02
N THR A 374 14.86 -12.76 17.20
CA THR A 374 14.75 -13.49 18.48
C THR A 374 15.83 -13.13 19.49
N THR A 375 17.09 -13.04 19.05
CA THR A 375 18.24 -12.78 19.94
C THR A 375 18.63 -11.31 20.00
N ARG A 376 18.18 -10.51 19.03
CA ARG A 376 18.63 -9.13 18.80
C ARG A 376 20.14 -9.01 18.55
N ALA A 377 20.78 -10.10 18.13
CA ALA A 377 22.17 -10.10 17.69
C ALA A 377 22.28 -9.48 16.28
N PRO A 378 23.22 -8.55 16.05
CA PRO A 378 23.45 -8.00 14.72
C PRO A 378 24.26 -8.99 13.86
N CYS A 379 24.00 -8.99 12.56
CA CYS A 379 24.62 -9.89 11.59
C CYS A 379 25.87 -9.28 10.93
N LEU A 380 26.83 -8.84 11.74
CA LEU A 380 28.09 -8.20 11.31
C LEU A 380 29.33 -9.09 11.50
N TYR A 381 29.16 -10.41 11.49
CA TYR A 381 30.18 -11.40 11.84
C TYR A 381 30.41 -12.48 10.76
N ASP A 382 30.02 -12.23 9.50
CA ASP A 382 30.50 -13.03 8.37
C ASP A 382 32.02 -12.83 8.15
N ASP A 383 32.65 -13.69 7.35
CA ASP A 383 34.11 -13.70 7.21
C ASP A 383 34.65 -12.38 6.64
N ALA A 384 33.94 -11.75 5.69
CA ALA A 384 34.32 -10.48 5.11
C ALA A 384 34.16 -9.34 6.13
N ALA A 385 33.05 -9.32 6.87
CA ALA A 385 32.83 -8.36 7.94
C ALA A 385 33.86 -8.50 9.06
N ARG A 386 34.19 -9.71 9.50
CA ARG A 386 35.26 -9.94 10.51
C ARG A 386 36.59 -9.40 10.03
N ALA A 387 36.98 -9.69 8.79
CA ALA A 387 38.23 -9.18 8.23
C ALA A 387 38.26 -7.64 8.18
N ALA A 388 37.16 -7.01 7.77
CA ALA A 388 37.03 -5.55 7.71
C ALA A 388 36.98 -4.89 9.10
N LEU A 389 36.45 -5.58 10.10
CA LEU A 389 36.24 -5.08 11.47
C LEU A 389 37.37 -5.50 12.44
N GLY A 390 38.59 -5.73 11.92
CA GLY A 390 39.78 -5.96 12.74
C GLY A 390 40.10 -7.43 13.05
N GLY A 391 39.46 -8.38 12.36
CA GLY A 391 39.70 -9.81 12.43
C GLY A 391 38.92 -10.53 13.54
N ASP A 392 39.01 -10.01 14.77
CA ASP A 392 38.32 -10.55 15.95
C ASP A 392 37.48 -9.46 16.64
N PRO A 393 36.38 -9.00 16.01
CA PRO A 393 35.55 -7.93 16.56
C PRO A 393 34.88 -8.33 17.88
N PRO A 394 34.68 -7.40 18.83
CA PRO A 394 34.02 -7.70 20.09
C PRO A 394 32.58 -8.21 19.85
N VAL A 395 32.19 -9.26 20.59
CA VAL A 395 30.88 -9.89 20.41
C VAL A 395 29.76 -9.03 21.02
N ILE A 396 28.73 -8.76 20.19
CA ILE A 396 27.43 -8.21 20.55
C ILE A 396 26.43 -9.36 20.42
N ALA A 397 26.11 -10.00 21.55
CA ALA A 397 25.15 -11.12 21.56
C ALA A 397 23.69 -10.65 21.60
N ASP A 398 23.48 -9.42 22.04
CA ASP A 398 22.19 -8.75 22.18
C ASP A 398 22.47 -7.24 22.14
N MET A 399 21.68 -6.49 21.37
CA MET A 399 21.84 -5.03 21.27
C MET A 399 21.04 -4.26 22.31
N ARG A 400 20.19 -4.92 23.09
CA ARG A 400 19.45 -4.28 24.18
C ARG A 400 20.43 -3.87 25.28
N ASP A 401 20.28 -2.64 25.79
CA ASP A 401 21.12 -2.05 26.85
C ASP A 401 22.64 -2.01 26.54
N LEU A 402 22.99 -1.80 25.26
CA LEU A 402 24.39 -1.75 24.83
C LEU A 402 25.06 -0.42 25.25
N HIS A 403 26.05 -0.48 26.14
CA HIS A 403 26.79 0.70 26.63
C HIS A 403 28.32 0.56 26.59
N ASP A 404 28.83 -0.61 26.20
CA ASP A 404 30.28 -0.88 26.17
C ASP A 404 30.96 -0.11 25.04
N PRO A 405 31.96 0.76 25.31
CA PRO A 405 32.57 1.61 24.29
C PRO A 405 33.14 0.83 23.10
N ALA A 406 33.78 -0.32 23.30
CA ALA A 406 34.38 -1.09 22.21
C ALA A 406 33.32 -1.68 21.28
N ARG A 407 32.15 -2.07 21.82
CA ARG A 407 31.01 -2.51 21.02
C ARG A 407 30.29 -1.36 20.31
N LEU A 408 30.26 -0.16 20.89
CA LEU A 408 29.73 1.03 20.22
C LEU A 408 30.63 1.44 19.04
N ASP A 409 31.95 1.44 19.24
CA ASP A 409 32.94 1.68 18.19
C ASP A 409 32.81 0.65 17.05
N LEU A 410 32.51 -0.61 17.37
CA LEU A 410 32.21 -1.65 16.38
C LEU A 410 30.99 -1.31 15.51
N LEU A 411 29.91 -0.79 16.12
CA LEU A 411 28.73 -0.38 15.36
C LEU A 411 29.01 0.85 14.47
N ASP A 412 29.81 1.81 14.94
CA ASP A 412 30.23 2.95 14.13
C ASP A 412 31.11 2.51 12.93
N ALA A 413 32.00 1.53 13.14
CA ALA A 413 32.80 0.92 12.07
C ALA A 413 31.93 0.17 11.06
N ALA A 414 30.94 -0.61 11.54
CA ALA A 414 29.97 -1.28 10.67
C ALA A 414 29.13 -0.27 9.87
N GLY A 415 28.77 0.87 10.47
CA GLY A 415 28.12 1.99 9.80
C GLY A 415 28.97 2.61 8.70
N THR A 416 30.29 2.76 8.93
CA THR A 416 31.23 3.24 7.91
C THR A 416 31.27 2.30 6.70
N ILE A 417 31.29 0.98 6.92
CA ILE A 417 31.27 -0.02 5.84
C ILE A 417 29.96 0.08 5.04
N LEU A 418 28.82 0.19 5.71
CA LEU A 418 27.52 0.31 5.06
C LEU A 418 27.41 1.62 4.26
N ALA A 419 27.90 2.74 4.81
CA ALA A 419 27.96 4.01 4.11
C ALA A 419 28.80 3.90 2.84
N GLN A 420 29.98 3.30 2.94
CA GLN A 420 30.87 3.16 1.79
C GLN A 420 30.25 2.30 0.69
N SER A 421 29.67 1.14 1.04
CA SER A 421 29.05 0.26 0.03
C SER A 421 27.88 0.92 -0.69
N THR A 422 27.02 1.66 0.02
CA THR A 422 25.91 2.41 -0.60
C THR A 422 26.39 3.57 -1.47
N ILE A 423 27.45 4.27 -1.08
CA ILE A 423 28.09 5.31 -1.90
C ILE A 423 28.68 4.70 -3.17
N ASP A 424 29.33 3.55 -3.07
CA ASP A 424 29.93 2.86 -4.22
C ASP A 424 28.86 2.36 -5.20
N LEU A 425 27.73 1.84 -4.71
CA LEU A 425 26.59 1.49 -5.54
C LEU A 425 26.01 2.73 -6.25
N ALA A 426 25.85 3.86 -5.54
CA ALA A 426 25.42 5.11 -6.16
C ALA A 426 26.38 5.59 -7.25
N ASN A 427 27.68 5.43 -7.04
CA ASN A 427 28.71 5.76 -8.03
C ASN A 427 28.67 4.82 -9.24
N ALA A 428 28.41 3.52 -9.03
CA ALA A 428 28.23 2.56 -10.11
C ALA A 428 27.05 2.95 -11.00
N VAL A 429 25.89 3.29 -10.41
CA VAL A 429 24.71 3.78 -11.14
C VAL A 429 25.03 5.05 -11.92
N ARG A 430 25.66 6.04 -11.29
CA ARG A 430 26.04 7.31 -11.95
C ARG A 430 27.06 7.10 -13.08
N THR A 431 27.93 6.10 -12.96
CA THR A 431 28.91 5.75 -13.98
C THR A 431 28.26 5.03 -15.16
N ALA A 432 27.29 4.16 -14.89
CA ALA A 432 26.54 3.43 -15.91
C ALA A 432 25.62 4.35 -16.74
N ALA A 433 25.06 5.39 -16.12
CA ALA A 433 24.15 6.31 -16.77
C ALA A 433 24.86 7.18 -17.82
N SER A 434 24.30 7.26 -19.02
CA SER A 434 24.76 8.17 -20.09
C SER A 434 24.47 9.65 -19.78
N SER A 435 23.55 9.91 -18.86
CA SER A 435 23.13 11.22 -18.38
C SER A 435 23.12 11.28 -16.84
N SER A 436 22.63 12.38 -16.25
CA SER A 436 22.55 12.48 -14.79
C SER A 436 21.59 11.42 -14.21
N ALA A 437 22.06 10.66 -13.23
CA ALA A 437 21.22 9.79 -12.41
C ALA A 437 20.83 10.47 -11.08
N GLU A 438 19.58 10.33 -10.67
CA GLU A 438 19.08 10.74 -9.35
C GLU A 438 19.09 9.53 -8.42
N ILE A 439 19.83 9.62 -7.31
CA ILE A 439 19.97 8.51 -6.36
C ILE A 439 19.13 8.77 -5.11
N LEU A 440 18.30 7.81 -4.76
CA LEU A 440 17.42 7.84 -3.61
C LEU A 440 17.86 6.77 -2.60
N LEU A 441 17.83 7.10 -1.32
CA LEU A 441 18.19 6.17 -0.25
C LEU A 441 16.97 5.88 0.62
N LEU A 442 16.62 4.61 0.79
CA LEU A 442 15.54 4.17 1.69
C LEU A 442 16.06 3.94 3.11
N ALA A 443 15.34 4.44 4.12
CA ALA A 443 15.55 4.10 5.52
C ALA A 443 14.23 3.69 6.19
N PHE A 444 14.20 2.46 6.72
CA PHE A 444 13.08 1.91 7.47
C PHE A 444 13.23 2.24 8.96
N THR A 445 12.61 3.35 9.40
CA THR A 445 12.84 3.87 10.76
C THR A 445 12.38 2.94 11.89
N PRO A 446 11.32 2.11 11.74
CA PRO A 446 10.85 1.26 12.84
C PRO A 446 11.91 0.31 13.38
N THR A 447 12.72 -0.29 12.49
CA THR A 447 13.83 -1.16 12.91
C THR A 447 15.06 -0.36 13.30
N ILE A 448 15.45 0.63 12.50
CA ILE A 448 16.70 1.37 12.66
C ILE A 448 16.72 2.19 13.97
N LEU A 449 15.54 2.70 14.36
CA LEU A 449 15.34 3.56 15.53
C LEU A 449 14.44 2.89 16.58
N ASP A 450 14.41 1.56 16.61
CA ASP A 450 13.72 0.79 17.64
C ASP A 450 14.24 1.21 19.03
N PRO A 451 13.37 1.68 19.95
CA PRO A 451 13.78 2.12 21.29
C PRO A 451 14.43 1.00 22.12
N ASP A 452 14.19 -0.27 21.81
CA ASP A 452 14.86 -1.40 22.47
C ASP A 452 16.33 -1.56 22.02
N MET A 453 16.71 -0.97 20.88
CA MET A 453 18.05 -1.06 20.29
C MET A 453 18.59 0.33 19.93
N PRO A 454 18.73 1.26 20.89
CA PRO A 454 18.95 2.68 20.62
C PRO A 454 20.27 2.99 19.88
N GLU A 455 21.24 2.07 19.97
CA GLU A 455 22.55 2.22 19.35
C GLU A 455 22.63 1.62 17.92
N LEU A 456 21.60 0.91 17.44
CA LEU A 456 21.58 0.31 16.10
C LEU A 456 21.73 1.35 14.98
N LYS A 457 21.23 2.57 15.20
CA LYS A 457 21.40 3.72 14.30
C LYS A 457 22.85 4.06 13.95
N ARG A 458 23.83 3.62 14.76
CA ARG A 458 25.26 3.74 14.44
C ARG A 458 25.61 2.93 13.21
N ALA A 459 25.13 1.68 13.15
CA ALA A 459 25.39 0.76 12.06
C ALA A 459 24.46 0.97 10.86
N ASN A 460 23.18 1.30 11.09
CA ASN A 460 22.15 1.32 10.05
C ASN A 460 21.59 2.71 9.69
N LEU A 461 22.16 3.78 10.25
CA LEU A 461 21.89 5.16 9.83
C LEU A 461 23.18 5.99 9.89
N PRO A 462 24.27 5.58 9.21
CA PRO A 462 25.57 6.24 9.34
C PRO A 462 25.52 7.73 8.97
N VAL A 463 26.36 8.55 9.62
CA VAL A 463 26.35 10.02 9.44
C VAL A 463 26.87 10.43 8.06
N GLU A 464 27.63 9.57 7.40
CA GLU A 464 28.12 9.70 6.04
C GLU A 464 26.99 9.74 5.01
N TRP A 465 25.80 9.25 5.36
CA TRP A 465 24.60 9.40 4.54
C TRP A 465 24.01 10.82 4.55
N ALA A 466 24.52 11.71 5.41
CA ALA A 466 24.02 13.07 5.53
C ALA A 466 24.04 13.82 4.20
N TRP A 467 23.11 14.74 4.03
CA TRP A 467 23.00 15.56 2.83
C TRP A 467 24.32 16.29 2.55
N PRO A 468 24.85 16.27 1.29
CA PRO A 468 24.19 15.87 0.06
C PRO A 468 24.64 14.51 -0.54
N THR A 469 25.01 13.51 0.27
CA THR A 469 25.54 12.23 -0.26
C THR A 469 24.63 11.56 -1.29
N PHE A 470 23.32 11.52 -1.02
CA PHE A 470 22.30 11.07 -1.97
C PHE A 470 21.38 12.23 -2.36
N ASP A 471 20.71 12.10 -3.52
CA ASP A 471 19.88 13.17 -4.07
C ASP A 471 18.55 13.31 -3.32
N ARG A 472 18.03 12.20 -2.76
CA ARG A 472 16.83 12.18 -1.92
C ARG A 472 16.94 11.13 -0.81
N LEU A 473 16.34 11.43 0.34
CA LEU A 473 16.16 10.47 1.45
C LEU A 473 14.69 10.06 1.52
N GLN A 474 14.42 8.76 1.56
CA GLN A 474 13.08 8.21 1.59
C GLN A 474 12.85 7.52 2.92
N LEU A 475 11.81 7.94 3.64
CA LEU A 475 11.47 7.38 4.94
C LEU A 475 10.24 6.50 4.86
N GLU A 476 10.31 5.37 5.52
CA GLU A 476 9.25 4.40 5.65
C GLU A 476 9.09 4.01 7.12
N ASP A 477 7.84 4.00 7.61
CA ASP A 477 7.54 3.83 9.03
C ASP A 477 6.25 3.06 9.35
N TYR A 478 5.81 2.19 8.43
CA TYR A 478 4.47 1.62 8.48
C TYR A 478 4.22 0.64 9.64
N ASP A 479 5.24 -0.05 10.16
CA ASP A 479 5.08 -0.90 11.35
C ASP A 479 4.64 -0.08 12.57
N TRP A 480 5.15 1.15 12.69
CA TRP A 480 4.71 2.06 13.74
C TRP A 480 3.37 2.71 13.42
N LEU A 481 3.00 2.88 12.15
CA LEU A 481 1.66 3.35 11.77
C LEU A 481 0.58 2.36 12.18
N THR A 482 0.74 1.10 11.77
CA THR A 482 -0.24 0.04 12.05
C THR A 482 -0.24 -0.37 13.52
N GLY A 483 0.90 -0.22 14.20
CA GLY A 483 1.03 -0.36 15.66
C GLY A 483 0.57 0.85 16.48
N GLY A 484 0.16 1.97 15.86
CA GLY A 484 -0.32 3.16 16.57
C GLY A 484 0.76 3.98 17.30
N ALA A 485 2.05 3.76 17.01
CA ALA A 485 3.19 4.35 17.69
C ALA A 485 3.54 5.78 17.20
N THR A 486 2.58 6.70 17.24
CA THR A 486 2.72 8.05 16.67
C THR A 486 3.87 8.86 17.31
N ALA A 487 4.12 8.70 18.61
CA ALA A 487 5.23 9.36 19.29
C ALA A 487 6.60 8.92 18.73
N LEU A 488 6.79 7.62 18.49
CA LEU A 488 8.03 7.08 17.92
C LEU A 488 8.26 7.63 16.51
N ARG A 489 7.21 7.71 15.69
CA ARG A 489 7.28 8.31 14.34
C ARG A 489 7.75 9.77 14.38
N ARG A 490 7.15 10.59 15.25
CA ARG A 490 7.54 12.00 15.41
C ARG A 490 8.98 12.15 15.88
N ALA A 491 9.41 11.33 16.85
CA ALA A 491 10.78 11.32 17.34
C ALA A 491 11.77 10.89 16.23
N ALA A 492 11.42 9.89 15.43
CA ALA A 492 12.24 9.44 14.32
C ALA A 492 12.46 10.51 13.25
N TYR A 493 11.44 11.32 12.92
CA TYR A 493 11.64 12.44 11.99
C TYR A 493 12.65 13.46 12.54
N GLN A 494 12.58 13.77 13.83
CA GLN A 494 13.51 14.68 14.47
C GLN A 494 14.94 14.11 14.50
N GLU A 495 15.09 12.83 14.85
CA GLU A 495 16.38 12.14 14.86
C GLU A 495 17.00 12.11 13.46
N VAL A 496 16.24 11.72 12.44
CA VAL A 496 16.72 11.67 11.05
C VAL A 496 17.11 13.06 10.55
N VAL A 497 16.33 14.10 10.85
CA VAL A 497 16.66 15.49 10.48
C VAL A 497 17.93 15.94 11.18
N ALA A 498 18.09 15.68 12.48
CA ALA A 498 19.27 16.04 13.24
C ALA A 498 20.52 15.30 12.74
N ARG A 499 20.37 14.03 12.35
CA ARG A 499 21.47 13.15 11.97
C ARG A 499 21.91 13.31 10.51
N LEU A 500 20.95 13.45 9.58
CA LEU A 500 21.23 13.44 8.13
C LEU A 500 20.97 14.78 7.44
N GLY A 501 20.18 15.69 8.02
CA GLY A 501 20.08 17.08 7.55
C GLY A 501 19.46 17.30 6.16
N TYR A 502 18.72 16.34 5.59
CA TYR A 502 18.09 16.50 4.27
C TYR A 502 17.03 17.63 4.29
N PRO A 503 17.06 18.60 3.37
CA PRO A 503 16.00 19.59 3.23
C PRO A 503 14.65 18.92 2.94
N ILE A 504 13.53 19.51 3.40
CA ILE A 504 12.20 18.92 3.23
C ILE A 504 11.85 18.59 1.77
N GLY A 505 12.28 19.43 0.81
CA GLY A 505 12.08 19.18 -0.63
C GLY A 505 12.92 18.05 -1.22
N ARG A 506 13.87 17.50 -0.44
CA ARG A 506 14.73 16.35 -0.76
C ARG A 506 14.37 15.10 0.06
N GLN A 507 13.23 15.13 0.77
CA GLN A 507 12.69 13.99 1.48
C GLN A 507 11.49 13.42 0.73
N ASP A 508 11.34 12.10 0.77
CA ASP A 508 10.17 11.36 0.30
C ASP A 508 9.60 10.53 1.44
N TYR A 509 8.34 10.13 1.30
CA TYR A 509 7.66 9.33 2.31
C TYR A 509 6.93 8.14 1.69
N LEU A 510 7.09 6.97 2.29
CA LEU A 510 6.37 5.73 1.94
C LEU A 510 5.43 5.39 3.10
N SER A 511 4.11 5.34 2.85
CA SER A 511 3.11 5.10 3.90
C SER A 511 2.94 3.62 4.28
N GLY A 512 3.46 2.70 3.46
CA GLY A 512 3.36 1.25 3.64
C GLY A 512 2.03 0.61 3.23
N PHE A 513 1.92 -0.68 3.53
CA PHE A 513 0.92 -1.64 3.03
C PHE A 513 0.24 -2.45 4.14
N VAL A 514 -0.81 -3.19 3.76
CA VAL A 514 -1.50 -4.14 4.65
C VAL A 514 -1.10 -5.58 4.31
N LEU A 515 -0.37 -6.25 5.19
CA LEU A 515 0.11 -7.61 4.94
C LEU A 515 -1.04 -8.61 4.71
N LEU A 516 -2.00 -8.68 5.64
CA LEU A 516 -3.12 -9.62 5.61
C LEU A 516 -4.43 -8.92 5.23
N ALA A 517 -5.23 -9.54 4.36
CA ALA A 517 -6.48 -8.95 3.86
C ALA A 517 -7.51 -8.66 4.96
N GLU A 518 -7.52 -9.47 6.02
CA GLU A 518 -8.41 -9.31 7.18
C GLU A 518 -8.15 -8.04 7.99
N ASP A 519 -6.94 -7.47 7.90
CA ASP A 519 -6.56 -6.25 8.62
C ASP A 519 -6.84 -4.97 7.82
N ALA A 520 -7.37 -5.08 6.59
CA ALA A 520 -7.52 -3.96 5.67
C ALA A 520 -8.33 -2.78 6.25
N ASP A 521 -9.46 -3.06 6.88
CA ASP A 521 -10.33 -2.01 7.46
C ASP A 521 -9.65 -1.31 8.65
N THR A 522 -8.69 -1.96 9.30
CA THR A 522 -7.93 -1.44 10.45
C THR A 522 -6.70 -0.64 10.02
N PHE A 523 -5.95 -1.13 9.04
CA PHE A 523 -4.62 -0.59 8.71
C PHE A 523 -4.61 0.41 7.56
N TRP A 524 -5.54 0.36 6.59
CA TRP A 524 -5.60 1.40 5.56
C TRP A 524 -5.91 2.81 6.08
N PRO A 525 -6.78 3.02 7.08
CA PRO A 525 -7.03 4.37 7.62
C PRO A 525 -5.77 5.09 8.15
N PRO A 526 -4.92 4.50 9.03
CA PRO A 526 -3.69 5.17 9.46
C PRO A 526 -2.67 5.34 8.33
N ILE A 527 -2.57 4.39 7.38
CA ILE A 527 -1.72 4.50 6.19
C ILE A 527 -2.13 5.72 5.33
N ASP A 528 -3.42 5.88 5.05
CA ASP A 528 -3.95 7.01 4.27
C ASP A 528 -3.75 8.36 4.97
N ALA A 529 -3.97 8.38 6.29
CA ALA A 529 -3.77 9.56 7.12
C ALA A 529 -2.31 10.01 7.11
N ALA A 530 -1.37 9.06 7.09
CA ALA A 530 0.06 9.34 7.04
C ALA A 530 0.50 10.09 5.77
N LEU A 531 -0.13 9.81 4.62
CA LEU A 531 0.11 10.56 3.38
C LEU A 531 -0.31 12.03 3.54
N SER A 532 -1.44 12.27 4.21
CA SER A 532 -1.94 13.63 4.48
C SER A 532 -1.05 14.37 5.49
N GLU A 533 -0.56 13.66 6.51
CA GLU A 533 0.41 14.16 7.50
C GLU A 533 1.74 14.54 6.82
N ALA A 534 2.31 13.66 6.01
CA ALA A 534 3.53 13.93 5.26
C ALA A 534 3.37 15.14 4.31
N LYS A 535 2.21 15.26 3.66
CA LYS A 535 1.87 16.45 2.85
C LYS A 535 1.86 17.72 3.69
N ALA A 536 1.28 17.70 4.89
CA ALA A 536 1.24 18.85 5.80
C ALA A 536 2.64 19.26 6.27
N ARG A 537 3.56 18.29 6.44
CA ARG A 537 5.00 18.56 6.68
C ARG A 537 5.74 19.16 5.48
N GLY A 538 5.13 19.17 4.29
CA GLY A 538 5.74 19.70 3.07
C GLY A 538 6.47 18.66 2.22
N ILE A 539 6.36 17.37 2.53
CA ILE A 539 6.92 16.27 1.71
C ILE A 539 6.16 16.21 0.40
N THR A 540 6.85 16.37 -0.74
CA THR A 540 6.19 16.47 -2.05
C THR A 540 6.02 15.13 -2.76
N GLN A 541 6.94 14.17 -2.58
CA GLN A 541 6.82 12.83 -3.14
C GLN A 541 6.36 11.89 -2.03
N ARG A 542 5.20 11.28 -2.21
CA ARG A 542 4.57 10.42 -1.21
C ARG A 542 4.04 9.19 -1.93
N PHE A 543 4.41 8.02 -1.46
CA PHE A 543 4.16 6.75 -2.14
C PHE A 543 3.30 5.86 -1.26
N VAL A 544 2.30 5.23 -1.88
CA VAL A 544 1.56 4.13 -1.28
C VAL A 544 2.23 2.83 -1.72
N TRP A 545 2.66 2.04 -0.75
CA TRP A 545 3.19 0.70 -0.97
C TRP A 545 2.09 -0.31 -0.59
N ALA A 546 1.74 -1.34 -1.34
CA ALA A 546 2.08 -1.63 -2.72
C ALA A 546 0.84 -1.98 -3.55
N LEU A 547 0.99 -1.92 -4.87
CA LEU A 547 -0.06 -2.22 -5.85
C LEU A 547 -0.85 -3.52 -5.59
N PRO A 548 -0.23 -4.66 -5.21
CA PRO A 548 -0.98 -5.90 -4.96
C PRO A 548 -2.00 -5.75 -3.84
N GLN A 549 -1.63 -5.14 -2.71
CA GLN A 549 -2.53 -4.94 -1.57
C GLN A 549 -3.55 -3.86 -1.85
N ILE A 550 -3.17 -2.79 -2.57
CA ILE A 550 -4.10 -1.78 -3.06
C ILE A 550 -5.21 -2.44 -3.89
N SER A 551 -4.82 -3.33 -4.81
CA SER A 551 -5.75 -4.05 -5.68
C SER A 551 -6.60 -5.04 -4.89
N ARG A 552 -5.99 -5.89 -4.06
CA ARG A 552 -6.67 -6.87 -3.21
C ARG A 552 -7.73 -6.25 -2.30
N ASP A 553 -7.39 -5.15 -1.64
CA ASP A 553 -8.23 -4.56 -0.59
C ASP A 553 -9.18 -3.49 -1.13
N GLY A 554 -8.99 -3.05 -2.37
CA GLY A 554 -9.81 -2.02 -2.99
C GLY A 554 -9.44 -0.60 -2.58
N TYR A 555 -8.21 -0.35 -2.12
CA TYR A 555 -7.80 0.98 -1.67
C TYR A 555 -7.87 2.02 -2.80
N THR A 556 -8.80 2.96 -2.69
CA THR A 556 -9.07 4.02 -3.66
C THR A 556 -8.99 5.38 -3.00
N ARG A 557 -7.93 6.15 -3.29
CA ARG A 557 -7.80 7.53 -2.80
C ARG A 557 -8.56 8.50 -3.70
N LEU A 558 -9.33 9.38 -3.08
CA LEU A 558 -10.09 10.39 -3.80
C LEU A 558 -9.26 11.66 -3.98
N ALA A 559 -9.41 12.32 -5.13
CA ALA A 559 -8.78 13.62 -5.34
C ALA A 559 -9.25 14.63 -4.27
N PRO A 560 -8.35 15.49 -3.76
CA PRO A 560 -8.74 16.56 -2.85
C PRO A 560 -9.87 17.41 -3.43
N SER A 561 -10.81 17.84 -2.59
CA SER A 561 -11.92 18.67 -3.07
C SER A 561 -11.38 19.99 -3.62
N GLN A 562 -11.82 20.41 -4.81
CA GLN A 562 -11.51 21.77 -5.29
C GLN A 562 -12.23 22.85 -4.46
N GLU A 563 -13.11 22.44 -3.55
CA GLU A 563 -13.86 23.28 -2.61
C GLU A 563 -13.06 23.68 -1.36
N ASP A 564 -11.77 23.30 -1.25
CA ASP A 564 -10.85 23.73 -0.19
C ASP A 564 -10.65 25.28 -0.13
N LYS A 565 -11.28 26.04 -1.04
CA LYS A 565 -11.35 27.51 -1.00
C LYS A 565 -12.52 28.08 -0.18
N VAL A 566 -13.43 27.25 0.33
CA VAL A 566 -14.48 27.71 1.25
C VAL A 566 -14.03 27.45 2.67
N GLN A 567 -13.62 28.52 3.36
CA GLN A 567 -13.45 28.50 4.80
C GLN A 567 -14.79 28.14 5.46
N ALA A 568 -14.99 26.86 5.78
CA ALA A 568 -16.26 26.31 6.25
C ALA A 568 -16.57 26.62 7.73
N PHE A 569 -15.56 27.06 8.49
CA PHE A 569 -15.68 27.41 9.90
C PHE A 569 -14.83 28.64 10.19
N ASP A 570 -15.38 29.54 11.01
CA ASP A 570 -14.63 30.64 11.58
C ASP A 570 -14.58 30.43 13.09
N ASP A 571 -13.36 30.34 13.65
CA ASP A 571 -13.13 30.14 15.08
C ASP A 571 -13.40 31.42 15.88
N VAL A 572 -14.68 31.80 15.92
CA VAL A 572 -15.22 32.94 16.64
C VAL A 572 -16.43 32.49 17.46
N ILE A 573 -16.58 33.06 18.64
CA ILE A 573 -17.70 32.78 19.54
C ILE A 573 -18.93 33.57 19.09
N TYR A 574 -20.11 32.96 19.23
CA TYR A 574 -21.38 33.65 19.04
C TYR A 574 -21.45 34.90 19.94
N PRO A 575 -21.70 36.09 19.37
CA PRO A 575 -21.36 37.35 20.02
C PRO A 575 -22.37 37.81 21.08
N LEU A 576 -23.48 37.09 21.25
CA LEU A 576 -24.57 37.48 22.14
C LEU A 576 -24.74 36.44 23.26
N ALA A 577 -25.02 36.92 24.47
CA ALA A 577 -25.34 36.05 25.58
C ALA A 577 -26.67 35.34 25.31
N LEU A 578 -26.69 34.01 25.45
CA LEU A 578 -27.91 33.24 25.29
C LEU A 578 -28.88 33.55 26.44
N GLY A 579 -30.13 33.87 26.10
CA GLY A 579 -31.19 34.03 27.08
C GLY A 579 -31.55 32.70 27.75
N ARG A 580 -32.20 32.75 28.93
CA ARG A 580 -32.73 31.54 29.59
C ARG A 580 -33.79 30.80 28.75
N ASP A 581 -34.36 31.49 27.76
CA ASP A 581 -35.39 30.98 26.86
C ASP A 581 -34.82 30.42 25.54
N ALA A 582 -33.49 30.27 25.42
CA ALA A 582 -32.88 29.62 24.26
C ALA A 582 -33.29 28.14 24.22
N GLY A 583 -33.81 27.68 23.08
CA GLY A 583 -34.23 26.29 22.88
C GLY A 583 -33.07 25.43 22.41
N VAL A 584 -32.92 24.22 22.96
CA VAL A 584 -31.99 23.19 22.48
C VAL A 584 -32.76 21.90 22.23
N SER A 585 -32.49 21.22 21.13
CA SER A 585 -33.14 19.97 20.75
C SER A 585 -32.15 18.98 20.16
N PRO A 586 -31.89 17.82 20.80
CA PRO A 586 -31.13 16.74 20.22
C PRO A 586 -31.97 15.89 19.25
N GLU A 587 -31.38 15.52 18.12
CA GLU A 587 -32.01 14.72 17.06
C GLU A 587 -31.17 13.48 16.71
N PHE A 588 -31.79 12.30 16.65
CA PHE A 588 -31.20 11.07 16.10
C PHE A 588 -31.89 10.69 14.79
N SER A 589 -31.17 9.96 13.92
CA SER A 589 -31.74 9.40 12.69
C SER A 589 -31.90 7.89 12.85
N THR A 590 -33.13 7.42 13.03
CA THR A 590 -33.46 6.00 13.20
C THR A 590 -34.51 5.58 12.19
N ASN A 591 -34.20 4.61 11.35
CA ASN A 591 -35.18 3.99 10.48
C ASN A 591 -35.91 2.89 11.26
N VAL A 592 -37.24 2.96 11.33
CA VAL A 592 -38.08 1.98 12.03
C VAL A 592 -38.98 1.29 11.01
N ALA A 593 -38.77 0.00 10.81
CA ALA A 593 -39.60 -0.84 9.96
C ALA A 593 -40.51 -1.71 10.84
N VAL A 594 -41.83 -1.52 10.73
CA VAL A 594 -42.82 -2.35 11.40
C VAL A 594 -43.20 -3.50 10.47
N THR A 595 -42.96 -4.73 10.92
CA THR A 595 -43.35 -5.94 10.18
C THR A 595 -44.85 -6.18 10.29
N ALA A 596 -45.43 -6.95 9.37
CA ALA A 596 -46.87 -7.27 9.35
C ALA A 596 -47.38 -7.98 10.62
N SER A 597 -46.49 -8.56 11.43
CA SER A 597 -46.81 -9.16 12.74
C SER A 597 -46.81 -8.16 13.89
N GLY A 598 -46.58 -6.87 13.63
CA GLY A 598 -46.50 -5.81 14.63
C GLY A 598 -45.13 -5.65 15.32
N HIS A 599 -44.12 -6.43 14.94
CA HIS A 599 -42.76 -6.30 15.48
C HIS A 599 -41.97 -5.24 14.73
N GLU A 600 -41.17 -4.45 15.45
CA GLU A 600 -40.31 -3.42 14.88
C GLU A 600 -38.87 -3.92 14.69
N ARG A 601 -38.27 -3.56 13.56
CA ARG A 601 -36.81 -3.49 13.40
C ARG A 601 -36.39 -2.03 13.35
N ARG A 602 -35.41 -1.67 14.18
CA ARG A 602 -34.88 -0.31 14.29
C ARG A 602 -33.43 -0.32 13.83
N ASN A 603 -33.07 0.60 12.94
CA ASN A 603 -31.71 0.80 12.46
C ASN A 603 -31.30 2.26 12.74
N SER A 604 -30.41 2.47 13.70
CA SER A 604 -29.87 3.80 13.99
C SER A 604 -28.84 4.15 12.92
N LEU A 605 -29.15 5.16 12.11
CA LEU A 605 -28.26 5.63 11.04
C LEU A 605 -27.16 6.54 11.59
N TRP A 606 -27.40 7.20 12.73
CA TRP A 606 -26.41 8.02 13.43
C TRP A 606 -26.11 7.43 14.81
N SER A 607 -24.83 7.32 15.14
CA SER A 607 -24.34 6.89 16.46
C SER A 607 -24.42 8.01 17.51
N ASP A 608 -24.30 9.26 17.08
CA ASP A 608 -24.38 10.46 17.93
C ASP A 608 -25.65 11.28 17.60
N ALA A 609 -26.11 12.10 18.54
CA ALA A 609 -27.17 13.07 18.30
C ALA A 609 -26.66 14.23 17.44
N ARG A 610 -27.56 15.01 16.85
CA ARG A 610 -27.26 16.31 16.27
C ARG A 610 -28.09 17.37 16.97
N LEU A 611 -27.47 18.42 17.47
CA LEU A 611 -28.16 19.49 18.19
C LEU A 611 -28.71 20.56 17.24
N ARG A 612 -29.91 21.05 17.57
CA ARG A 612 -30.52 22.25 17.01
C ARG A 612 -30.73 23.27 18.11
N TYR A 613 -30.50 24.53 17.81
CA TYR A 613 -30.67 25.64 18.74
C TYR A 613 -31.62 26.67 18.15
N ASP A 614 -32.41 27.34 19.00
CA ASP A 614 -33.00 28.63 18.68
C ASP A 614 -32.50 29.67 19.68
N VAL A 615 -31.63 30.56 19.19
CA VAL A 615 -30.96 31.59 20.00
C VAL A 615 -31.67 32.94 19.93
N GLY A 616 -32.76 33.01 19.17
CA GLY A 616 -33.53 34.21 18.91
C GLY A 616 -34.25 34.83 20.13
N PRO A 617 -34.82 34.03 21.06
CA PRO A 617 -35.40 34.50 22.32
C PRO A 617 -34.47 35.32 23.23
N GLY A 618 -33.15 35.29 22.98
CA GLY A 618 -32.17 36.04 23.75
C GLY A 618 -32.00 37.51 23.38
N LEU A 619 -32.60 37.99 22.29
CA LEU A 619 -32.39 39.34 21.75
C LEU A 619 -33.20 40.42 22.50
N ARG A 620 -32.52 41.40 23.08
CA ARG A 620 -33.06 42.39 24.06
C ARG A 620 -32.94 43.84 23.63
N SER A 621 -32.30 44.15 22.50
CA SER A 621 -32.22 45.52 21.97
C SER A 621 -31.97 45.60 20.45
N GLU A 622 -32.20 46.79 19.88
CA GLU A 622 -31.79 47.10 18.49
C GLU A 622 -30.27 46.98 18.28
N ASP A 623 -29.47 47.28 19.32
CA ASP A 623 -28.01 47.16 19.25
C ASP A 623 -27.58 45.69 19.10
N GLU A 624 -28.18 44.77 19.86
CA GLU A 624 -27.95 43.32 19.75
C GLU A 624 -28.38 42.77 18.39
N LEU A 625 -29.48 43.27 17.84
CA LEU A 625 -29.94 42.94 16.49
C LEU A 625 -28.93 43.38 15.42
N GLY A 626 -28.36 44.58 15.58
CA GLY A 626 -27.26 45.06 14.74
C GLY A 626 -26.02 44.18 14.82
N ILE A 627 -25.68 43.67 16.01
CA ILE A 627 -24.59 42.70 16.20
C ILE A 627 -24.89 41.40 15.46
N LEU A 628 -26.10 40.84 15.61
CA LEU A 628 -26.51 39.60 14.94
C LEU A 628 -26.48 39.73 13.41
N ILE A 629 -27.02 40.81 12.84
CA ILE A 629 -27.02 41.03 11.39
C ILE A 629 -25.59 41.11 10.86
N ARG A 630 -24.68 41.82 11.56
CA ARG A 630 -23.26 41.88 11.17
C ARG A 630 -22.62 40.50 11.25
N PHE A 631 -22.89 39.72 12.30
CA PHE A 631 -22.35 38.38 12.47
C PHE A 631 -22.85 37.42 11.39
N PHE A 632 -24.16 37.39 11.12
CA PHE A 632 -24.80 36.60 10.07
C PHE A 632 -24.22 36.89 8.68
N ARG A 633 -24.09 38.18 8.31
CA ARG A 633 -23.50 38.59 7.02
C ARG A 633 -22.04 38.18 6.91
N ALA A 634 -21.29 38.29 8.01
CA ALA A 634 -19.89 37.89 8.02
C ALA A 634 -19.71 36.37 7.86
N ARG A 635 -20.69 35.55 8.29
CA ARG A 635 -20.70 34.09 8.09
C ARG A 635 -21.32 33.65 6.76
N ARG A 636 -21.93 34.59 6.01
CA ARG A 636 -22.62 34.33 4.73
C ARG A 636 -23.76 33.32 4.89
N GLY A 637 -24.60 33.50 5.91
CA GLY A 637 -25.73 32.59 6.16
C GLY A 637 -25.25 31.24 6.68
N ALA A 638 -25.72 30.15 6.07
CA ALA A 638 -25.39 28.79 6.46
C ALA A 638 -23.99 28.33 6.01
N ALA A 639 -23.28 29.14 5.22
CA ALA A 639 -22.03 28.72 4.59
C ALA A 639 -20.84 28.56 5.55
N ARG A 640 -20.82 29.27 6.70
CA ARG A 640 -19.70 29.22 7.66
C ARG A 640 -20.17 28.98 9.08
N GLY A 641 -19.60 27.95 9.71
CA GLY A 641 -19.82 27.66 11.13
C GLY A 641 -19.04 28.57 12.07
N PHE A 642 -19.40 28.52 13.35
CA PHE A 642 -18.81 29.26 14.47
C PHE A 642 -19.07 28.54 15.80
N ARG A 643 -18.47 29.01 16.89
CA ARG A 643 -18.59 28.41 18.23
C ARG A 643 -19.82 28.93 18.95
N LEU A 644 -20.63 28.01 19.48
CA LEU A 644 -21.74 28.33 20.37
C LEU A 644 -21.44 27.84 21.79
N PRO A 645 -21.37 28.75 22.78
CA PRO A 645 -21.35 28.38 24.19
C PRO A 645 -22.72 27.85 24.60
N ASP A 646 -22.92 26.53 24.52
CA ASP A 646 -24.17 25.90 24.98
C ASP A 646 -24.33 26.16 26.50
N PRO A 647 -25.44 26.75 26.98
CA PRO A 647 -25.59 27.05 28.41
C PRO A 647 -26.04 25.83 29.22
N PHE A 648 -26.50 24.77 28.56
CA PHE A 648 -27.01 23.56 29.18
C PHE A 648 -25.98 22.44 29.19
N ASP A 649 -25.07 22.41 28.22
CA ASP A 649 -24.11 21.33 28.05
C ASP A 649 -22.75 21.80 27.51
N PHE A 650 -21.85 22.19 28.41
CA PHE A 650 -20.54 22.77 28.06
C PHE A 650 -19.38 22.28 28.91
N SER A 651 -19.57 21.26 29.75
CA SER A 651 -18.55 20.76 30.68
C SER A 651 -18.42 19.24 30.62
N SER A 652 -17.21 18.74 30.80
CA SER A 652 -16.89 17.33 31.05
C SER A 652 -17.44 16.82 32.39
N ASN A 653 -17.62 17.70 33.38
CA ASN A 653 -18.13 17.36 34.70
C ASN A 653 -19.66 17.51 34.74
N GLY A 654 -20.36 16.40 34.53
CA GLY A 654 -21.82 16.42 34.35
C GLY A 654 -22.17 17.23 33.10
N MET A 655 -23.10 18.17 33.22
CA MET A 655 -23.51 19.03 32.10
C MET A 655 -22.86 20.43 32.16
N THR A 656 -22.72 20.98 33.37
CA THR A 656 -22.31 22.38 33.60
C THR A 656 -21.34 22.57 34.78
N GLY A 657 -20.83 21.47 35.37
CA GLY A 657 -19.96 21.50 36.54
C GLY A 657 -18.56 22.05 36.26
N THR A 658 -17.77 22.32 37.30
CA THR A 658 -16.36 22.73 37.15
C THR A 658 -15.48 21.53 36.78
N PRO A 659 -14.68 21.60 35.70
CA PRO A 659 -13.86 20.46 35.30
C PRO A 659 -12.79 20.03 36.31
N GLY A 660 -12.69 18.72 36.53
CA GLY A 660 -11.62 18.05 37.26
C GLY A 660 -10.77 17.19 36.33
N PRO A 661 -9.52 16.85 36.69
CA PRO A 661 -8.64 16.08 35.81
C PRO A 661 -9.11 14.63 35.58
N ASN A 662 -10.11 14.16 36.35
CA ASN A 662 -10.60 12.78 36.34
C ASN A 662 -11.99 12.61 35.71
N ASP A 663 -12.55 13.66 35.08
CA ASP A 663 -13.94 13.69 34.64
C ASP A 663 -14.26 12.61 33.59
N GLN A 664 -13.76 12.77 32.37
CA GLN A 664 -14.02 11.86 31.26
C GLN A 664 -12.82 10.94 31.04
N ARG A 665 -13.04 9.64 30.96
CA ARG A 665 -12.00 8.70 30.49
C ARG A 665 -11.95 8.79 28.98
N ILE A 666 -10.84 9.30 28.46
CA ILE A 666 -10.63 9.53 27.02
C ILE A 666 -9.80 8.42 26.37
N GLY A 667 -9.14 7.57 27.18
CA GLY A 667 -8.34 6.47 26.68
C GLY A 667 -7.73 5.62 27.77
N THR A 668 -6.97 4.62 27.33
CA THR A 668 -6.05 3.84 28.16
C THR A 668 -4.73 3.78 27.42
N GLY A 669 -3.63 4.03 28.13
CA GLY A 669 -2.31 3.87 27.55
C GLY A 669 -2.08 2.40 27.17
N ASP A 670 -1.42 2.20 26.06
CA ASP A 670 -0.93 0.92 25.55
C ASP A 670 0.61 0.92 25.45
N GLY A 671 1.26 2.04 25.79
CA GLY A 671 2.70 2.25 25.63
C GLY A 671 3.12 2.71 24.23
N LEU A 672 2.19 2.92 23.29
CA LEU A 672 2.47 3.28 21.89
C LEU A 672 1.68 4.53 21.43
N GLN A 673 0.36 4.56 21.64
CA GLN A 673 -0.51 5.66 21.27
C GLN A 673 -0.24 6.89 22.13
N ALA A 674 -0.06 8.05 21.49
CA ALA A 674 0.22 9.31 22.17
C ALA A 674 -0.82 10.40 21.94
N ASP A 675 -1.81 10.17 21.06
CA ASP A 675 -2.83 11.15 20.69
C ASP A 675 -4.22 10.62 21.08
N PHE A 676 -4.96 11.39 21.89
CA PHE A 676 -6.26 10.99 22.45
C PHE A 676 -7.31 12.09 22.23
N ALA A 677 -8.36 11.78 21.48
CA ALA A 677 -9.45 12.72 21.25
C ALA A 677 -10.27 12.97 22.53
N LEU A 678 -10.63 14.23 22.77
CA LEU A 678 -11.57 14.56 23.83
C LEU A 678 -12.95 14.04 23.48
N ILE A 679 -13.55 13.30 24.41
CA ILE A 679 -14.88 12.73 24.27
C ILE A 679 -15.71 12.99 25.51
N LYS A 680 -17.01 13.14 25.31
CA LYS A 680 -18.00 13.17 26.38
C LYS A 680 -18.97 12.00 26.23
N ASN A 681 -19.09 11.23 27.30
CA ASN A 681 -20.02 10.10 27.37
C ASN A 681 -21.36 10.54 27.95
N TYR A 682 -22.46 10.09 27.34
CA TYR A 682 -23.82 10.24 27.84
C TYR A 682 -24.43 8.85 28.12
N GLY A 683 -24.83 8.63 29.37
CA GLY A 683 -25.36 7.36 29.87
C GLY A 683 -24.36 6.59 30.73
N ASP A 684 -24.89 5.88 31.74
CA ASP A 684 -24.12 5.04 32.65
C ASP A 684 -24.31 3.57 32.20
N GLY A 685 -23.35 3.00 31.48
CA GLY A 685 -23.42 1.63 30.96
C GLY A 685 -22.22 1.25 30.09
N ASP A 686 -22.23 0.02 29.56
CA ASP A 686 -21.14 -0.53 28.75
C ASP A 686 -21.10 0.02 27.30
N ASP A 687 -22.19 0.65 26.85
CA ASP A 687 -22.32 1.26 25.51
C ASP A 687 -22.93 2.68 25.62
N PRO A 688 -22.19 3.65 26.17
CA PRO A 688 -22.67 5.03 26.28
C PRO A 688 -22.70 5.71 24.92
N GLN A 689 -23.57 6.71 24.75
CA GLN A 689 -23.45 7.61 23.61
C GLN A 689 -22.16 8.41 23.77
N VAL A 690 -21.24 8.27 22.82
CA VAL A 690 -19.95 8.98 22.81
C VAL A 690 -20.02 10.17 21.87
N ARG A 691 -19.80 11.37 22.40
CA ARG A 691 -19.71 12.61 21.62
C ARG A 691 -18.25 13.05 21.50
N PRO A 692 -17.71 13.17 20.28
CA PRO A 692 -16.43 13.83 20.03
C PRO A 692 -16.48 15.33 20.36
N ILE A 693 -15.45 15.85 21.02
CA ILE A 693 -15.37 17.25 21.43
C ILE A 693 -14.26 17.95 20.64
N THR A 694 -14.65 18.69 19.59
CA THR A 694 -13.70 19.29 18.64
C THR A 694 -13.29 20.72 18.97
N ARG A 695 -14.04 21.40 19.84
CA ARG A 695 -13.83 22.81 20.22
C ARG A 695 -13.71 22.96 21.75
N PRO A 696 -12.70 22.35 22.39
CA PRO A 696 -12.45 22.58 23.80
C PRO A 696 -11.99 24.03 24.05
N ARG A 697 -12.26 24.53 25.25
CA ARG A 697 -11.64 25.74 25.76
C ARG A 697 -10.31 25.36 26.40
N THR A 698 -9.23 25.47 25.62
CA THR A 698 -7.90 24.94 25.95
C THR A 698 -7.42 25.31 27.35
N GLU A 699 -7.72 26.51 27.83
CA GLU A 699 -7.35 27.01 29.16
C GLU A 699 -8.03 26.29 30.33
N THR A 700 -9.10 25.53 30.05
CA THR A 700 -9.87 24.78 31.06
C THR A 700 -9.50 23.30 31.11
N VAL A 701 -8.64 22.84 30.20
CA VAL A 701 -8.31 21.44 30.03
C VAL A 701 -7.35 20.99 31.12
N ARG A 702 -7.69 19.90 31.79
CA ARG A 702 -6.92 19.26 32.85
C ARG A 702 -6.85 17.78 32.56
N VAL A 703 -5.65 17.22 32.53
CA VAL A 703 -5.43 15.82 32.14
C VAL A 703 -4.82 15.05 33.30
N SER A 704 -5.27 13.82 33.53
CA SER A 704 -4.58 12.88 34.41
C SER A 704 -4.22 11.58 33.71
N ILE A 705 -3.13 10.98 34.18
CA ILE A 705 -2.68 9.63 33.84
C ILE A 705 -2.68 8.84 35.15
N ASP A 706 -3.45 7.76 35.22
CA ASP A 706 -3.65 6.97 36.44
C ASP A 706 -4.07 7.80 37.67
N GLY A 707 -4.88 8.84 37.42
CA GLY A 707 -5.39 9.74 38.46
C GLY A 707 -4.41 10.81 38.92
N ALA A 708 -3.15 10.79 38.46
CA ALA A 708 -2.19 11.86 38.69
C ALA A 708 -2.31 12.93 37.59
N GLU A 709 -2.59 14.17 38.00
CA GLU A 709 -2.70 15.30 37.07
C GLU A 709 -1.33 15.68 36.48
N THR A 710 -1.30 15.96 35.18
CA THR A 710 -0.09 16.33 34.44
C THR A 710 -0.32 17.54 33.53
N GLN A 711 0.76 18.27 33.25
CA GLN A 711 0.82 19.33 32.24
C GLN A 711 1.68 18.95 31.04
N ASP A 712 2.21 17.72 31.02
CA ASP A 712 3.08 17.21 29.95
C ASP A 712 2.26 16.73 28.74
N TRP A 713 1.51 17.66 28.15
CA TRP A 713 0.68 17.43 26.97
C TRP A 713 0.51 18.74 26.19
N ALA A 714 0.18 18.61 24.91
CA ALA A 714 -0.20 19.72 24.04
C ALA A 714 -1.62 19.51 23.51
N MET A 715 -2.35 20.61 23.29
CA MET A 715 -3.63 20.58 22.58
C MET A 715 -3.38 20.68 21.08
N ALA A 716 -3.73 19.64 20.34
CA ALA A 716 -3.80 19.67 18.89
C ALA A 716 -5.20 20.12 18.42
N ASP A 717 -5.30 20.49 17.14
CA ASP A 717 -6.56 20.87 16.51
C ASP A 717 -7.62 19.77 16.64
N GLY A 718 -8.90 20.15 16.67
CA GLY A 718 -10.00 19.19 16.76
C GLY A 718 -10.15 18.53 18.13
N GLY A 719 -9.53 19.10 19.18
CA GLY A 719 -9.68 18.63 20.55
C GLY A 719 -8.95 17.33 20.83
N VAL A 720 -7.70 17.22 20.37
CA VAL A 720 -6.84 16.05 20.60
C VAL A 720 -5.76 16.39 21.61
N ILE A 721 -5.62 15.58 22.65
CA ILE A 721 -4.51 15.64 23.62
C ILE A 721 -3.34 14.85 23.05
N THR A 722 -2.20 15.51 22.87
CA THR A 722 -0.96 14.90 22.38
C THR A 722 0.09 14.87 23.49
N PHE A 723 0.58 13.67 23.79
CA PHE A 723 1.70 13.46 24.70
C PHE A 723 3.03 13.39 23.92
N GLY A 724 4.11 13.89 24.54
CA GLY A 724 5.47 13.75 24.01
C GLY A 724 5.98 12.30 24.08
N SER A 725 5.60 11.59 25.14
CA SER A 725 5.86 10.17 25.35
C SER A 725 4.53 9.43 25.54
N PRO A 726 4.35 8.21 24.99
CA PRO A 726 3.10 7.49 25.12
C PRO A 726 2.83 7.11 26.59
N PRO A 727 1.59 7.29 27.08
CA PRO A 727 1.21 6.79 28.40
C PRO A 727 1.41 5.28 28.53
N ALA A 728 1.86 4.81 29.70
CA ALA A 728 2.19 3.41 29.94
C ALA A 728 0.99 2.47 29.74
N SER A 729 1.26 1.22 29.37
CA SER A 729 0.22 0.21 29.19
C SER A 729 -0.65 0.03 30.45
N GLY A 730 -1.96 0.11 30.27
CA GLY A 730 -2.95 0.02 31.34
C GLY A 730 -3.26 1.35 32.02
N ALA A 731 -2.49 2.42 31.74
CA ALA A 731 -2.67 3.70 32.41
C ALA A 731 -3.98 4.37 31.99
N ALA A 732 -4.86 4.69 32.93
CA ALA A 732 -6.12 5.34 32.63
C ALA A 732 -5.88 6.82 32.29
N ILE A 733 -6.27 7.24 31.08
CA ILE A 733 -6.12 8.62 30.63
C ILE A 733 -7.48 9.30 30.77
N ARG A 734 -7.51 10.36 31.58
CA ARG A 734 -8.71 11.14 31.83
C ARG A 734 -8.48 12.61 31.56
N ALA A 735 -9.53 13.31 31.17
CA ALA A 735 -9.50 14.74 30.99
C ALA A 735 -10.80 15.39 31.50
N GLY A 736 -10.66 16.56 32.11
CA GLY A 736 -11.75 17.51 32.30
C GLY A 736 -11.50 18.78 31.51
N TYR A 737 -12.57 19.34 30.95
CA TYR A 737 -12.53 20.49 30.06
C TYR A 737 -13.91 21.13 29.93
N MET A 738 -13.94 22.41 29.60
CA MET A 738 -15.12 23.07 29.03
C MET A 738 -15.01 23.06 27.51
N PHE A 739 -16.14 23.11 26.82
CA PHE A 739 -16.18 23.11 25.35
C PHE A 739 -17.30 24.00 24.81
N ASP A 740 -17.16 24.37 23.53
CA ASP A 740 -18.23 25.01 22.78
C ASP A 740 -18.72 24.07 21.69
N VAL A 741 -19.96 24.28 21.22
CA VAL A 741 -20.56 23.46 20.17
C VAL A 741 -20.31 24.12 18.81
N PRO A 742 -19.72 23.42 17.83
CA PRO A 742 -19.60 23.95 16.48
C PRO A 742 -20.98 23.97 15.81
N VAL A 743 -21.47 25.16 15.48
CA VAL A 743 -22.78 25.34 14.84
C VAL A 743 -22.67 26.20 13.59
N ARG A 744 -23.71 26.20 12.77
CA ARG A 744 -23.93 27.21 11.71
C ARG A 744 -25.36 27.72 11.79
N PHE A 745 -25.65 28.83 11.12
CA PHE A 745 -27.04 29.20 10.85
C PHE A 745 -27.74 28.08 10.07
N ALA A 746 -28.97 27.77 10.45
CA ALA A 746 -29.74 26.72 9.78
C ALA A 746 -30.17 27.14 8.36
N GLU A 747 -30.33 28.45 8.14
CA GLU A 747 -30.87 29.07 6.94
C GLU A 747 -29.94 30.15 6.35
N ASP A 748 -30.04 30.39 5.04
CA ASP A 748 -29.34 31.46 4.33
C ASP A 748 -30.06 32.82 4.36
N ARG A 749 -31.18 32.89 5.08
CA ARG A 749 -31.97 34.10 5.30
C ARG A 749 -32.13 34.35 6.79
N LEU A 750 -32.05 35.61 7.20
CA LEU A 750 -32.37 36.07 8.55
C LEU A 750 -33.51 37.09 8.46
N ASP A 751 -34.68 36.71 8.95
CA ASP A 751 -35.88 37.56 8.92
C ASP A 751 -35.92 38.47 10.16
N VAL A 752 -35.94 39.78 9.94
CA VAL A 752 -35.90 40.80 11.00
C VAL A 752 -37.04 41.81 10.79
N THR A 753 -37.99 41.88 11.72
CA THR A 753 -39.13 42.80 11.65
C THR A 753 -39.20 43.72 12.88
N GLY A 754 -39.15 45.04 12.67
CA GLY A 754 -39.14 46.02 13.76
C GLY A 754 -40.43 46.12 14.58
N ALA A 755 -41.54 45.57 14.08
CA ALA A 755 -42.84 45.57 14.78
C ALA A 755 -42.93 44.53 15.91
N ALA A 756 -42.14 43.45 15.85
CA ALA A 756 -42.19 42.34 16.81
C ALA A 756 -41.58 42.70 18.18
N PHE A 757 -40.62 43.64 18.20
CA PHE A 757 -39.90 44.04 19.42
C PHE A 757 -40.78 44.75 20.47
N ALA A 758 -41.76 45.54 20.01
CA ALA A 758 -42.74 46.20 20.87
C ALA A 758 -43.94 45.32 21.24
N ALA A 759 -44.14 44.20 20.53
CA ALA A 759 -45.28 43.29 20.68
C ALA A 759 -44.96 42.01 21.48
N GLY A 760 -43.71 41.80 21.88
CA GLY A 760 -43.30 40.65 22.71
C GLY A 760 -43.09 39.33 21.96
N GLU A 761 -43.01 39.34 20.63
CA GLU A 761 -42.60 38.17 19.84
C GLU A 761 -41.08 38.21 19.62
N ALA A 762 -40.37 37.21 20.15
CA ALA A 762 -38.95 37.04 19.87
C ALA A 762 -38.72 36.55 18.43
N PRO A 763 -37.77 37.14 17.68
CA PRO A 763 -37.38 36.58 16.39
C PRO A 763 -36.77 35.19 16.60
N SER A 764 -37.01 34.24 15.70
CA SER A 764 -36.35 32.93 15.73
C SER A 764 -35.01 32.99 14.99
N VAL A 765 -33.96 32.43 15.57
CA VAL A 765 -32.62 32.36 14.98
C VAL A 765 -32.15 30.90 15.09
N PRO A 766 -32.56 30.05 14.13
CA PRO A 766 -32.25 28.64 14.19
C PRO A 766 -30.77 28.39 13.84
N LEU A 767 -30.07 27.68 14.71
CA LEU A 767 -28.73 27.16 14.49
C LEU A 767 -28.77 25.64 14.46
N VAL A 768 -27.84 25.05 13.72
CA VAL A 768 -27.68 23.60 13.67
C VAL A 768 -26.22 23.23 13.89
N GLU A 769 -26.00 22.21 14.71
CA GLU A 769 -24.68 21.65 14.93
C GLU A 769 -24.07 21.12 13.62
N VAL A 770 -22.77 21.35 13.50
CA VAL A 770 -21.92 20.88 12.40
C VAL A 770 -21.07 19.74 12.94
N ARG A 771 -21.07 18.60 12.24
CA ARG A 771 -20.12 17.54 12.54
C ARG A 771 -18.80 17.84 11.87
N GLU A 772 -17.83 18.25 12.67
CA GLU A 772 -16.46 18.46 12.22
C GLU A 772 -15.79 17.10 12.07
N ARG A 773 -15.04 16.93 10.98
CA ARG A 773 -14.28 15.70 10.75
C ARG A 773 -13.00 15.81 11.59
N THR A 774 -12.90 15.01 12.64
CA THR A 774 -11.65 14.74 13.38
C THR A 774 -10.80 13.73 12.63
#